data_AF-A0A6M1ZMN3-F1
#
_entry.id   AF-A0A6M1ZMN3-F1
#
_cell.length_a   1.000
_cell.length_b   1.000
_cell.length_c   1.000
_cell.angle_alpha   90.00
_cell.angle_beta   90.00
_cell.angle_gamma   90.00
#
_symmetry.space_group_name_H-M   'P 1'
#
loop_
_entity.id
_entity.type
_entity.pdbx_description
1 polymer ?
#
loop_
_entity_poly.entity_id
_entity_poly.type
_entity_poly.pdbx_seq_one_letter_code
_entity_poly.pdbx_strand_id
1 'polypeptide(L)'
;MLRTLFIITFFAALIDCHASLVDDLVVAHHWDAKLEERLPITYNHLLSTGCFTTPSARMAEGGEIGIGGAHAPPYLMWNARIQPFSHVEFSVNYRIFKEIRDEGLSPFGFGDFAARAANFKWALFTPEDSENILPGVAIGVEDFMGTKKFTNYFAVATQIWMKLGLETSLGWGAGRYTGGPSRGVFGSASWFPWWNCCNKWTKGFALAAEYDPIDYSNPEREPHPDGRTSHLPINYGVKYNLCDLLHFSASRIRGDDFAYAGSLQYNWGKCEGLIPKVDDPPPYTAPVDREPLGCARPESVMVQQLNYALSEQGLRLTKAWIKGQRLWISLINQCYRQEHVVRERVQHLLATLTPSNIAEVIVIVESYGLPCQQYVYSRELLLQLSSHRISPYEFDILTPRREAAQPCGRMIFHRRLDPWKCQISPRLESFFGSASGKYKYDFGVKANVEGFAPGNLFYEVQFSYSLFADIQNIGDFDKYNPSQLPNVLTDYVRYRQAGTFSTDIAYLQRSQNFGRGIFGRAAAGYFQVNYAGVAGELLWYPTCSYFALGIEGAVLKKRRYTGLGFQSELRRLDGFTETFHPYSTLQQFFLTAYCDIPEISVAAKASIGQFLAYDRGARFEMTRYFTSGLNITAWITITDAYDVMHGAVYFNKGISIELPLDLFFKCSSRRVWNYALAAWLRDAGAFITTGKPLFETINRERRW
;
A
#
# COMPACT_ATOMS: atom_id res chain seq x y z
N MET A 1 -39.52 49.44 -29.74
CA MET A 1 -38.70 48.21 -29.68
C MET A 1 -38.16 48.06 -28.26
N LEU A 2 -39.09 47.82 -27.32
CA LEU A 2 -38.94 48.14 -25.89
C LEU A 2 -38.76 46.89 -25.00
N ARG A 3 -38.44 45.73 -25.57
CA ARG A 3 -38.23 44.47 -24.83
C ARG A 3 -36.75 44.10 -24.63
N THR A 4 -35.82 44.79 -25.28
CA THR A 4 -34.38 44.47 -25.21
C THR A 4 -33.63 45.29 -24.15
N LEU A 5 -34.18 46.42 -23.71
CA LEU A 5 -33.50 47.31 -22.74
C LEU A 5 -33.72 46.92 -21.26
N PHE A 6 -34.68 46.05 -20.93
CA PHE A 6 -34.94 45.66 -19.54
C PHE A 6 -34.16 44.41 -19.09
N ILE A 7 -33.56 43.66 -20.03
CA ILE A 7 -32.76 42.46 -19.72
C ILE A 7 -31.30 42.84 -19.44
N ILE A 8 -30.80 43.94 -20.02
CA ILE A 8 -29.40 44.37 -19.88
C ILE A 8 -29.14 45.00 -18.50
N THR A 9 -30.10 45.70 -17.92
CA THR A 9 -29.96 46.31 -16.59
C THR A 9 -30.11 45.31 -15.44
N PHE A 10 -30.79 44.17 -15.64
CA PHE A 10 -30.86 43.10 -14.64
C PHE A 10 -29.60 42.21 -14.64
N PHE A 11 -28.93 42.07 -15.79
CA PHE A 11 -27.64 41.38 -15.89
C PHE A 11 -26.46 42.26 -15.44
N ALA A 12 -26.53 43.59 -15.58
CA ALA A 12 -25.44 44.47 -15.14
C ALA A 12 -25.17 44.44 -13.62
N ALA A 13 -26.15 44.08 -12.79
CA ALA A 13 -25.97 43.93 -11.34
C ALA A 13 -25.51 42.51 -10.91
N LEU A 14 -25.45 41.55 -11.84
CA LEU A 14 -25.00 40.16 -11.62
C LEU A 14 -23.59 39.90 -12.18
N ILE A 15 -23.01 40.85 -12.91
CA ILE A 15 -21.72 40.68 -13.60
C ILE A 15 -20.52 40.97 -12.69
N ASP A 16 -20.64 41.80 -11.65
CA ASP A 16 -19.50 42.13 -10.79
C ASP A 16 -19.04 41.00 -9.87
N CYS A 17 -19.86 39.96 -9.64
CA CYS A 17 -19.47 38.80 -8.84
C CYS A 17 -19.10 37.55 -9.67
N HIS A 18 -19.45 37.53 -10.96
CA HIS A 18 -19.18 36.39 -11.87
C HIS A 18 -18.04 36.63 -12.85
N ALA A 19 -17.61 37.88 -13.06
CA ALA A 19 -16.39 38.18 -13.81
C ALA A 19 -15.16 37.50 -13.17
N SER A 20 -15.11 37.42 -11.82
CA SER A 20 -14.02 36.71 -11.13
C SER A 20 -13.99 35.23 -11.49
N LEU A 21 -15.13 34.52 -11.52
CA LEU A 21 -15.10 33.06 -11.70
C LEU A 21 -14.57 32.64 -13.08
N VAL A 22 -14.93 33.36 -14.15
CA VAL A 22 -14.44 33.04 -15.50
C VAL A 22 -12.97 33.39 -15.62
N ASP A 23 -12.55 34.54 -15.10
CA ASP A 23 -11.14 34.93 -15.09
C ASP A 23 -10.30 33.98 -14.21
N ASP A 24 -10.83 33.58 -13.05
CA ASP A 24 -10.24 32.59 -12.14
C ASP A 24 -10.14 31.21 -12.82
N LEU A 25 -11.15 30.80 -13.60
CA LEU A 25 -11.12 29.56 -14.38
C LEU A 25 -10.14 29.64 -15.55
N VAL A 26 -10.00 30.79 -16.20
CA VAL A 26 -9.01 31.00 -17.27
C VAL A 26 -7.59 31.00 -16.70
N VAL A 27 -7.38 31.63 -15.53
CA VAL A 27 -6.12 31.60 -14.80
C VAL A 27 -5.81 30.18 -14.34
N ALA A 28 -6.77 29.48 -13.73
CA ALA A 28 -6.62 28.08 -13.33
C ALA A 28 -6.28 27.20 -14.54
N HIS A 29 -7.03 27.34 -15.64
CA HIS A 29 -6.76 26.59 -16.87
C HIS A 29 -5.39 26.91 -17.47
N HIS A 30 -4.95 28.17 -17.42
CA HIS A 30 -3.62 28.56 -17.87
C HIS A 30 -2.52 27.90 -17.03
N TRP A 31 -2.66 27.92 -15.71
CA TRP A 31 -1.71 27.30 -14.81
C TRP A 31 -1.76 25.77 -14.90
N ASP A 32 -2.94 25.15 -15.04
CA ASP A 32 -3.09 23.72 -15.28
C ASP A 32 -2.41 23.30 -16.58
N ALA A 33 -2.66 24.03 -17.68
CA ALA A 33 -2.01 23.76 -18.96
C ALA A 33 -0.47 23.91 -18.87
N LYS A 34 0.02 24.90 -18.10
CA LYS A 34 1.45 25.10 -17.87
C LYS A 34 2.06 24.02 -16.96
N LEU A 35 1.32 23.54 -15.97
CA LEU A 35 1.73 22.45 -15.08
C LEU A 35 1.75 21.09 -15.80
N GLU A 36 0.85 20.91 -16.78
CA GLU A 36 0.74 19.73 -17.65
C GLU A 36 1.75 19.74 -18.82
N GLU A 37 2.38 20.87 -19.14
CA GLU A 37 3.36 20.98 -20.22
C GLU A 37 4.70 20.33 -19.86
N ARG A 38 4.74 18.99 -19.88
CA ARG A 38 5.92 18.19 -19.56
C ARG A 38 6.26 17.24 -20.71
N LEU A 39 7.56 16.99 -20.89
CA LEU A 39 7.97 15.89 -21.77
C LEU A 39 7.52 14.54 -21.19
N PRO A 40 7.12 13.58 -22.03
CA PRO A 40 6.80 12.24 -21.55
C PRO A 40 7.98 11.63 -20.78
N ILE A 41 7.69 10.94 -19.67
CA ILE A 41 8.71 10.22 -18.92
C ILE A 41 9.02 8.91 -19.64
N THR A 42 10.29 8.52 -19.69
CA THR A 42 10.70 7.25 -20.29
C THR A 42 11.44 6.37 -19.30
N TYR A 43 11.40 5.07 -19.56
CA TYR A 43 11.90 4.05 -18.66
C TYR A 43 12.92 3.17 -19.36
N ASN A 44 13.88 2.68 -18.58
CA ASN A 44 14.93 1.78 -19.01
C ASN A 44 14.50 0.31 -18.92
N HIS A 45 15.38 -0.62 -19.29
CA HIS A 45 15.11 -2.06 -19.26
C HIS A 45 14.89 -2.63 -17.85
N LEU A 46 15.19 -1.87 -16.79
CA LEU A 46 14.92 -2.18 -15.38
C LEU A 46 13.65 -1.49 -14.85
N LEU A 47 12.88 -0.86 -15.74
CA LEU A 47 11.68 -0.09 -15.42
C LEU A 47 11.90 1.11 -14.48
N SER A 48 13.16 1.54 -14.33
CA SER A 48 13.52 2.82 -13.71
C SER A 48 13.48 3.93 -14.75
N THR A 49 13.19 5.18 -14.36
CA THR A 49 13.27 6.30 -15.32
C THR A 49 14.69 6.46 -15.87
N GLY A 50 14.80 6.56 -17.20
CA GLY A 50 16.07 6.54 -17.90
C GLY A 50 15.95 6.22 -19.39
N CYS A 51 17.07 5.98 -20.06
CA CYS A 51 17.14 5.66 -21.49
C CYS A 51 16.95 4.15 -21.74
N PHE A 52 17.95 3.37 -22.16
CA PHE A 52 17.76 1.91 -22.34
C PHE A 52 18.41 1.13 -21.20
N THR A 53 19.69 1.38 -20.92
CA THR A 53 20.41 0.84 -19.76
C THR A 53 20.74 1.93 -18.73
N THR A 54 20.88 3.19 -19.18
CA THR A 54 21.31 4.30 -18.33
C THR A 54 20.13 4.98 -17.60
N PRO A 55 20.30 5.40 -16.34
CA PRO A 55 19.29 6.14 -15.59
C PRO A 55 19.21 7.62 -16.00
N SER A 56 18.10 8.26 -15.68
CA SER A 56 17.93 9.72 -15.68
C SER A 56 17.57 10.24 -14.28
N ALA A 57 17.71 11.55 -14.06
CA ALA A 57 17.30 12.23 -12.83
C ALA A 57 15.81 12.59 -12.79
N ARG A 58 15.07 12.35 -13.88
CA ARG A 58 13.62 12.54 -13.91
C ARG A 58 12.92 11.50 -13.06
N MET A 59 11.75 11.82 -12.56
CA MET A 59 10.97 10.93 -11.69
C MET A 59 9.51 10.91 -12.13
N ALA A 60 8.86 9.77 -11.92
CA ALA A 60 7.41 9.67 -12.03
C ALA A 60 6.72 10.40 -10.87
N GLU A 61 5.41 10.55 -10.96
CA GLU A 61 4.63 11.11 -9.87
C GLU A 61 4.52 10.15 -8.67
N GLY A 62 4.44 10.71 -7.46
CA GLY A 62 4.16 9.93 -6.26
C GLY A 62 2.85 9.15 -6.39
N GLY A 63 2.90 7.85 -6.12
CA GLY A 63 1.77 6.93 -6.25
C GLY A 63 1.76 6.10 -7.53
N GLU A 64 2.70 6.32 -8.45
CA GLU A 64 2.84 5.51 -9.66
C GLU A 64 3.40 4.11 -9.36
N ILE A 65 2.75 3.09 -9.91
CA ILE A 65 3.20 1.70 -9.89
C ILE A 65 3.35 1.24 -11.34
N GLY A 66 4.50 0.64 -11.64
CA GLY A 66 4.81 0.06 -12.94
C GLY A 66 5.07 -1.44 -12.83
N ILE A 67 4.61 -2.20 -13.83
CA ILE A 67 5.02 -3.59 -14.06
C ILE A 67 5.40 -3.76 -15.52
N GLY A 68 6.40 -4.58 -15.82
CA GLY A 68 6.85 -4.74 -17.19
C GLY A 68 7.84 -5.86 -17.39
N GLY A 69 8.20 -6.08 -18.64
CA GLY A 69 9.22 -7.03 -19.02
C GLY A 69 10.15 -6.43 -20.07
N ALA A 70 11.40 -6.88 -20.06
CA ALA A 70 12.38 -6.51 -21.06
C ALA A 70 13.14 -7.74 -21.54
N HIS A 71 13.38 -7.83 -22.83
CA HIS A 71 14.37 -8.71 -23.40
C HIS A 71 15.54 -7.86 -23.89
N ALA A 72 16.69 -8.04 -23.26
CA ALA A 72 17.94 -7.41 -23.66
C ALA A 72 18.99 -8.52 -23.59
N PRO A 73 19.34 -9.18 -24.70
CA PRO A 73 20.14 -10.40 -24.69
C PRO A 73 21.36 -10.35 -23.73
N PRO A 74 21.72 -11.42 -23.01
CA PRO A 74 20.99 -12.68 -22.86
C PRO A 74 19.82 -12.59 -21.87
N TYR A 75 19.48 -11.39 -21.38
CA TYR A 75 18.53 -11.22 -20.30
C TYR A 75 17.09 -11.26 -20.77
N LEU A 76 16.30 -12.01 -20.02
CA LEU A 76 14.87 -11.81 -19.89
C LEU A 76 14.61 -11.25 -18.49
N MET A 77 14.01 -10.07 -18.41
CA MET A 77 13.79 -9.37 -17.16
C MET A 77 12.28 -9.21 -16.91
N TRP A 78 11.87 -9.49 -15.68
CA TRP A 78 10.55 -9.11 -15.16
C TRP A 78 10.74 -8.03 -14.11
N ASN A 79 10.05 -6.92 -14.27
CA ASN A 79 10.29 -5.71 -13.48
C ASN A 79 9.00 -5.24 -12.84
N ALA A 80 9.12 -4.75 -11.62
CA ALA A 80 8.08 -3.98 -10.95
C ALA A 80 8.71 -2.74 -10.32
N ARG A 81 7.99 -1.63 -10.31
CA ARG A 81 8.47 -0.34 -9.81
C ARG A 81 7.37 0.36 -9.03
N ILE A 82 7.77 1.07 -7.99
CA ILE A 82 6.91 1.92 -7.18
C ILE A 82 7.59 3.28 -7.00
N GLN A 83 6.79 4.35 -7.06
CA GLN A 83 7.22 5.73 -6.83
C GLN A 83 6.53 6.24 -5.55
N PRO A 84 7.02 5.93 -4.33
CA PRO A 84 6.36 6.36 -3.09
C PRO A 84 6.31 7.89 -2.92
N PHE A 85 7.31 8.60 -3.42
CA PHE A 85 7.38 10.07 -3.40
C PHE A 85 7.83 10.58 -4.76
N SER A 86 7.58 11.87 -5.08
CA SER A 86 8.05 12.51 -6.31
C SER A 86 9.57 12.44 -6.52
N HIS A 87 10.34 12.19 -5.46
CA HIS A 87 11.80 12.16 -5.50
C HIS A 87 12.40 10.79 -5.20
N VAL A 88 11.59 9.77 -4.89
CA VAL A 88 12.09 8.45 -4.48
C VAL A 88 11.45 7.36 -5.33
N GLU A 89 12.30 6.58 -6.00
CA GLU A 89 11.91 5.46 -6.85
C GLU A 89 12.54 4.15 -6.33
N PHE A 90 11.74 3.09 -6.29
CA PHE A 90 12.22 1.73 -6.06
C PHE A 90 11.79 0.82 -7.21
N SER A 91 12.69 -0.03 -7.68
CA SER A 91 12.36 -1.09 -8.64
C SER A 91 12.91 -2.43 -8.19
N VAL A 92 12.19 -3.51 -8.51
CA VAL A 92 12.61 -4.90 -8.31
C VAL A 92 12.60 -5.61 -9.65
N ASN A 93 13.61 -6.44 -9.87
CA ASN A 93 13.89 -7.04 -11.16
C ASN A 93 14.23 -8.51 -10.94
N TYR A 94 13.61 -9.37 -11.75
CA TYR A 94 13.94 -10.78 -11.86
C TYR A 94 14.60 -11.01 -13.21
N ARG A 95 15.94 -11.11 -13.21
CA ARG A 95 16.76 -11.28 -14.42
C ARG A 95 17.05 -12.76 -14.64
N ILE A 96 16.63 -13.31 -15.77
CA ILE A 96 16.94 -14.67 -16.22
C ILE A 96 17.97 -14.55 -17.33
N PHE A 97 19.09 -15.26 -17.21
CA PHE A 97 20.15 -15.30 -18.19
C PHE A 97 19.94 -16.51 -19.07
N LYS A 98 19.37 -16.29 -20.25
CA LYS A 98 19.16 -17.39 -21.18
C LYS A 98 20.50 -18.00 -21.57
N GLU A 99 20.53 -19.33 -21.64
CA GLU A 99 21.65 -20.15 -22.13
C GLU A 99 22.88 -20.20 -21.21
N ILE A 100 22.90 -19.43 -20.12
CA ILE A 100 23.94 -19.52 -19.09
C ILE A 100 23.42 -20.36 -17.95
N ARG A 101 23.94 -21.58 -17.84
CA ARG A 101 23.60 -22.48 -16.74
C ARG A 101 24.16 -21.96 -15.42
N ASP A 102 23.35 -22.00 -14.37
CA ASP A 102 23.86 -21.79 -13.02
C ASP A 102 24.71 -22.99 -12.61
N GLU A 103 26.03 -22.83 -12.44
CA GLU A 103 26.93 -23.94 -12.12
C GLU A 103 26.54 -24.67 -10.82
N GLY A 104 26.05 -23.91 -9.84
CA GLY A 104 25.59 -24.46 -8.57
C GLY A 104 24.25 -25.14 -8.73
N LEU A 105 23.26 -24.44 -9.28
CA LEU A 105 21.84 -24.79 -9.27
C LEU A 105 21.40 -25.71 -10.42
N SER A 106 22.09 -25.70 -11.56
CA SER A 106 21.74 -26.52 -12.73
C SER A 106 21.73 -28.03 -12.44
N PRO A 107 22.69 -28.60 -11.68
CA PRO A 107 22.64 -30.00 -11.27
C PRO A 107 21.35 -30.38 -10.52
N PHE A 108 20.69 -29.40 -9.88
CA PHE A 108 19.44 -29.60 -9.16
C PHE A 108 18.18 -29.28 -9.98
N GLY A 109 18.32 -29.07 -11.29
CA GLY A 109 17.22 -28.85 -12.24
C GLY A 109 16.89 -27.38 -12.53
N PHE A 110 17.53 -26.43 -11.86
CA PHE A 110 17.20 -25.01 -11.97
C PHE A 110 17.48 -24.39 -13.35
N GLY A 111 18.32 -25.02 -14.18
CA GLY A 111 18.69 -24.53 -15.51
C GLY A 111 19.39 -23.17 -15.49
N ASP A 112 18.85 -22.21 -16.25
CA ASP A 112 19.44 -20.89 -16.46
C ASP A 112 19.71 -20.12 -15.16
N PHE A 113 20.81 -19.36 -15.14
CA PHE A 113 21.17 -18.46 -14.05
C PHE A 113 20.11 -17.37 -13.90
N ALA A 114 19.68 -17.11 -12.67
CA ALA A 114 18.67 -16.09 -12.40
C ALA A 114 19.03 -15.27 -11.16
N ALA A 115 18.85 -13.95 -11.25
CA ALA A 115 19.15 -13.01 -10.21
C ALA A 115 17.92 -12.16 -9.86
N ARG A 116 17.71 -11.96 -8.55
CA ARG A 116 16.81 -10.93 -8.02
C ARG A 116 17.65 -9.70 -7.70
N ALA A 117 17.20 -8.54 -8.15
CA ALA A 117 17.82 -7.26 -7.84
C ALA A 117 16.74 -6.27 -7.38
N ALA A 118 17.03 -5.53 -6.31
CA ALA A 118 16.30 -4.31 -6.00
C ALA A 118 17.19 -3.09 -6.27
N ASN A 119 16.58 -2.04 -6.79
CA ASN A 119 17.22 -0.77 -7.08
C ASN A 119 16.52 0.35 -6.33
N PHE A 120 17.27 1.40 -6.04
CA PHE A 120 16.82 2.61 -5.38
C PHE A 120 17.38 3.82 -6.13
N LYS A 121 16.55 4.84 -6.34
CA LYS A 121 16.98 6.12 -6.87
C LYS A 121 16.34 7.25 -6.07
N TRP A 122 17.16 8.22 -5.72
CA TRP A 122 16.75 9.44 -5.05
C TRP A 122 17.14 10.64 -5.89
N ALA A 123 16.14 11.39 -6.37
CA ALA A 123 16.35 12.70 -6.97
C ALA A 123 16.55 13.71 -5.85
N LEU A 124 17.69 14.37 -5.82
CA LEU A 124 17.94 15.50 -4.92
C LEU A 124 17.05 16.68 -5.33
N PHE A 125 16.88 16.87 -6.64
CA PHE A 125 15.85 17.69 -7.26
C PHE A 125 15.69 17.23 -8.71
N THR A 126 14.49 17.36 -9.26
CA THR A 126 14.16 17.03 -10.64
C THR A 126 14.32 18.27 -11.55
N PRO A 127 14.52 18.10 -12.86
CA PRO A 127 14.53 19.25 -13.78
C PRO A 127 13.23 20.07 -13.67
N GLU A 128 12.10 19.37 -13.53
CA GLU A 128 10.76 19.93 -13.40
C GLU A 128 10.58 20.81 -12.15
N ASP A 129 11.27 20.52 -11.04
CA ASP A 129 11.23 21.35 -9.81
C ASP A 129 11.78 22.77 -10.05
N SER A 130 12.63 22.93 -11.07
CA SER A 130 13.24 24.22 -11.45
C SER A 130 12.58 24.85 -12.67
N GLU A 131 11.38 24.42 -13.05
CA GLU A 131 10.74 24.77 -14.33
C GLU A 131 11.65 24.49 -15.54
N ASN A 132 12.46 23.42 -15.47
CA ASN A 132 13.45 23.02 -16.47
C ASN A 132 14.61 24.03 -16.67
N ILE A 133 14.84 24.95 -15.74
CA ILE A 133 15.95 25.92 -15.81
C ILE A 133 17.28 25.25 -15.45
N LEU A 134 17.29 24.38 -14.44
CA LEU A 134 18.48 23.68 -13.96
C LEU A 134 18.40 22.19 -14.29
N PRO A 135 19.57 21.53 -14.47
CA PRO A 135 19.59 20.10 -14.65
C PRO A 135 19.26 19.43 -13.32
N GLY A 136 18.25 18.57 -13.29
CA GLY A 136 17.93 17.76 -12.13
C GLY A 136 19.05 16.79 -11.80
N VAL A 137 19.22 16.45 -10.52
CA VAL A 137 20.29 15.59 -10.04
C VAL A 137 19.71 14.43 -9.25
N ALA A 138 20.12 13.21 -9.59
CA ALA A 138 19.76 12.01 -8.84
C ALA A 138 20.96 11.14 -8.54
N ILE A 139 20.88 10.43 -7.42
CA ILE A 139 21.79 9.36 -7.05
C ILE A 139 21.02 8.06 -6.93
N GLY A 140 21.69 6.93 -7.16
CA GLY A 140 21.04 5.64 -7.00
C GLY A 140 21.99 4.48 -6.88
N VAL A 141 21.39 3.34 -6.53
CA VAL A 141 22.05 2.06 -6.42
C VAL A 141 21.19 0.99 -7.08
N GLU A 142 21.80 0.15 -7.90
CA GLU A 142 21.20 -1.04 -8.48
C GLU A 142 21.71 -2.30 -7.79
N ASP A 143 20.86 -3.32 -7.70
CA ASP A 143 21.16 -4.63 -7.10
C ASP A 143 21.77 -4.53 -5.68
N PHE A 144 21.28 -3.59 -4.85
CA PHE A 144 21.73 -3.48 -3.44
C PHE A 144 21.23 -4.65 -2.58
N MET A 145 20.28 -5.43 -3.10
CA MET A 145 19.66 -6.57 -2.45
C MET A 145 19.51 -7.72 -3.44
N GLY A 146 19.90 -8.93 -3.00
CA GLY A 146 19.85 -10.14 -3.84
C GLY A 146 21.19 -10.85 -3.84
N THR A 147 21.64 -11.27 -5.01
CA THR A 147 22.98 -11.86 -5.22
C THR A 147 24.07 -10.79 -5.35
N LYS A 148 23.70 -9.52 -5.55
CA LYS A 148 24.62 -8.37 -5.69
C LYS A 148 25.60 -8.49 -6.88
N LYS A 149 25.37 -9.43 -7.81
CA LYS A 149 26.24 -9.64 -8.98
C LYS A 149 26.20 -8.47 -9.97
N PHE A 150 25.18 -7.61 -9.89
CA PHE A 150 25.00 -6.46 -10.77
C PHE A 150 25.04 -5.14 -10.01
N THR A 151 25.74 -5.09 -8.88
CA THR A 151 25.80 -3.89 -8.06
C THR A 151 26.35 -2.72 -8.86
N ASN A 152 25.61 -1.62 -8.87
CA ASN A 152 26.02 -0.38 -9.52
C ASN A 152 25.62 0.81 -8.65
N TYR A 153 26.48 1.80 -8.53
CA TYR A 153 26.18 3.08 -7.91
C TYR A 153 26.27 4.15 -8.98
N PHE A 154 25.37 5.13 -8.97
CA PHE A 154 25.42 6.19 -9.97
C PHE A 154 25.00 7.55 -9.39
N ALA A 155 25.49 8.59 -10.05
CA ALA A 155 24.98 9.94 -9.99
C ALA A 155 24.71 10.41 -11.43
N VAL A 156 23.59 11.09 -11.64
CA VAL A 156 23.18 11.57 -12.96
C VAL A 156 22.59 12.96 -12.88
N ALA A 157 22.96 13.81 -13.84
CA ALA A 157 22.35 15.10 -14.09
C ALA A 157 21.54 15.03 -15.39
N THR A 158 20.29 15.48 -15.37
CA THR A 158 19.40 15.49 -16.54
C THR A 158 18.91 16.89 -16.81
N GLN A 159 19.00 17.36 -18.04
CA GLN A 159 18.46 18.64 -18.50
C GLN A 159 17.31 18.40 -19.47
N ILE A 160 16.24 19.18 -19.32
CA ILE A 160 15.11 19.20 -20.25
C ILE A 160 15.18 20.48 -21.07
N TRP A 161 15.19 20.32 -22.39
CA TRP A 161 15.17 21.40 -23.37
C TRP A 161 13.78 21.44 -24.01
N MET A 162 12.81 22.00 -23.29
CA MET A 162 11.38 22.00 -23.70
C MET A 162 11.20 22.47 -25.15
N LYS A 163 11.81 23.59 -25.54
CA LYS A 163 11.70 24.15 -26.91
C LYS A 163 12.14 23.17 -28.01
N LEU A 164 13.09 22.29 -27.71
CA LEU A 164 13.63 21.30 -28.66
C LEU A 164 12.93 19.94 -28.54
N GLY A 165 12.10 19.73 -27.51
CA GLY A 165 11.57 18.44 -27.17
C GLY A 165 12.65 17.44 -26.77
N LEU A 166 13.73 17.88 -26.14
CA LEU A 166 14.93 17.07 -25.91
C LEU A 166 15.21 16.89 -24.42
N GLU A 167 15.42 15.65 -23.99
CA GLU A 167 15.95 15.29 -22.68
C GLU A 167 17.39 14.81 -22.84
N THR A 168 18.33 15.37 -22.08
CA THR A 168 19.74 14.95 -22.10
C THR A 168 20.21 14.63 -20.71
N SER A 169 20.86 13.48 -20.52
CA SER A 169 21.44 13.07 -19.24
C SER A 169 22.94 12.83 -19.36
N LEU A 170 23.69 13.22 -18.34
CA LEU A 170 25.11 12.93 -18.17
C LEU A 170 25.33 12.43 -16.76
N GLY A 171 26.03 11.31 -16.60
CA GLY A 171 26.24 10.71 -15.30
C GLY A 171 27.56 10.00 -15.18
N TRP A 172 27.82 9.59 -13.94
CA TRP A 172 28.97 8.79 -13.56
C TRP A 172 28.50 7.64 -12.68
N GLY A 173 29.09 6.46 -12.84
CA GLY A 173 28.82 5.33 -11.97
C GLY A 173 30.02 4.47 -11.62
N ALA A 174 29.83 3.70 -10.55
CA ALA A 174 30.80 2.82 -9.94
C ALA A 174 30.27 1.38 -9.79
N GLY A 175 31.17 0.40 -9.84
CA GLY A 175 30.79 -1.03 -9.84
C GLY A 175 30.68 -1.52 -11.26
N ARG A 176 29.48 -1.93 -11.70
CA ARG A 176 29.27 -2.43 -13.08
C ARG A 176 29.58 -1.38 -14.16
N TYR A 177 29.37 -0.08 -13.88
CA TYR A 177 29.73 0.99 -14.81
C TYR A 177 31.24 1.29 -14.84
N THR A 178 32.00 0.88 -13.82
CA THR A 178 33.43 1.15 -13.78
C THR A 178 34.14 0.32 -14.85
N GLY A 179 35.13 0.93 -15.51
CA GLY A 179 36.15 0.26 -16.32
C GLY A 179 35.75 -0.22 -17.71
N GLY A 180 34.63 0.26 -18.26
CA GLY A 180 34.51 0.42 -19.71
C GLY A 180 35.43 1.55 -20.23
N PRO A 181 35.43 1.83 -21.55
CA PRO A 181 36.37 2.75 -22.19
C PRO A 181 36.38 4.17 -21.59
N SER A 182 35.29 4.60 -20.94
CA SER A 182 35.12 5.92 -20.33
C SER A 182 35.27 5.98 -18.81
N ARG A 183 35.74 4.90 -18.14
CA ARG A 183 35.94 4.85 -16.68
C ARG A 183 34.72 5.30 -15.84
N GLY A 184 33.51 4.89 -16.24
CA GLY A 184 32.28 5.12 -15.47
C GLY A 184 31.39 6.26 -15.96
N VAL A 185 31.82 7.06 -16.94
CA VAL A 185 30.99 8.13 -17.52
C VAL A 185 29.98 7.54 -18.50
N PHE A 186 28.71 7.93 -18.36
CA PHE A 186 27.61 7.59 -19.26
C PHE A 186 26.78 8.81 -19.62
N GLY A 187 26.03 8.72 -20.72
CA GLY A 187 25.12 9.79 -21.11
C GLY A 187 24.04 9.31 -22.06
N SER A 188 22.94 10.05 -22.12
CA SER A 188 21.81 9.71 -22.99
C SER A 188 21.11 10.96 -23.50
N ALA A 189 20.43 10.82 -24.64
CA ALA A 189 19.60 11.83 -25.25
C ALA A 189 18.31 11.19 -25.75
N SER A 190 17.16 11.75 -25.39
CA SER A 190 15.83 11.35 -25.88
C SER A 190 15.13 12.54 -26.50
N TRP A 191 14.84 12.45 -27.80
CA TRP A 191 14.18 13.50 -28.57
C TRP A 191 12.74 13.12 -28.88
N PHE A 192 11.80 13.99 -28.50
CA PHE A 192 10.37 13.84 -28.66
C PHE A 192 9.88 14.81 -29.75
N PRO A 193 9.95 14.46 -31.04
CA PRO A 193 9.68 15.39 -32.13
C PRO A 193 8.27 15.98 -32.14
N TRP A 194 7.29 15.29 -31.52
CA TRP A 194 5.87 15.67 -31.54
C TRP A 194 5.29 15.95 -30.16
N TRP A 195 6.13 16.26 -29.16
CA TRP A 195 5.70 16.45 -27.77
C TRP A 195 4.60 17.53 -27.60
N ASN A 196 4.66 18.58 -28.43
CA ASN A 196 3.71 19.70 -28.44
C ASN A 196 2.49 19.50 -29.35
N CYS A 197 2.40 18.40 -30.10
CA CYS A 197 1.31 18.17 -31.06
C CYS A 197 0.05 17.73 -30.35
N CYS A 198 -1.13 18.31 -30.62
CA CYS A 198 -2.39 17.92 -29.94
C CYS A 198 -2.77 16.43 -30.04
N ASN A 199 -2.22 15.70 -31.02
CA ASN A 199 -2.48 14.28 -31.21
C ASN A 199 -1.74 13.41 -30.16
N LYS A 200 -2.49 12.85 -29.21
CA LYS A 200 -1.98 11.98 -28.13
C LYS A 200 -1.17 10.79 -28.65
N TRP A 201 -1.51 10.24 -29.82
CA TRP A 201 -0.83 9.07 -30.41
C TRP A 201 0.58 9.38 -30.92
N THR A 202 0.90 10.64 -31.21
CA THR A 202 2.24 11.03 -31.69
C THR A 202 3.09 11.65 -30.60
N LYS A 203 2.47 12.26 -29.56
CA LYS A 203 3.17 12.93 -28.46
C LYS A 203 4.16 12.03 -27.72
N GLY A 204 3.83 10.75 -27.55
CA GLY A 204 4.62 9.81 -26.77
C GLY A 204 5.79 9.16 -27.50
N PHE A 205 6.04 9.48 -28.77
CA PHE A 205 7.15 8.91 -29.53
C PHE A 205 8.46 9.65 -29.23
N ALA A 206 9.53 8.88 -29.00
CA ALA A 206 10.87 9.40 -28.82
C ALA A 206 11.91 8.59 -29.62
N LEU A 207 12.87 9.30 -30.20
CA LEU A 207 14.13 8.73 -30.66
C LEU A 207 15.15 8.88 -29.53
N ALA A 208 15.81 7.80 -29.15
CA ALA A 208 16.74 7.83 -28.04
C ALA A 208 18.08 7.18 -28.41
N ALA A 209 19.15 7.74 -27.85
CA ALA A 209 20.50 7.20 -27.93
C ALA A 209 21.20 7.36 -26.59
N GLU A 210 22.04 6.41 -26.23
CA GLU A 210 22.87 6.46 -25.02
C GLU A 210 24.26 5.90 -25.28
N TYR A 211 25.22 6.39 -24.49
CA TYR A 211 26.52 5.82 -24.34
C TYR A 211 26.52 4.90 -23.12
N ASP A 212 26.75 3.60 -23.35
CA ASP A 212 26.75 2.55 -22.35
C ASP A 212 28.18 2.32 -21.82
N PRO A 213 28.44 2.58 -20.52
CA PRO A 213 29.79 2.45 -19.95
C PRO A 213 30.14 1.00 -19.57
N ILE A 214 29.22 0.06 -19.66
CA ILE A 214 29.41 -1.31 -19.15
C ILE A 214 30.44 -2.04 -20.01
N ASP A 215 31.47 -2.59 -19.36
CA ASP A 215 32.42 -3.51 -19.97
C ASP A 215 31.85 -4.93 -19.98
N TYR A 216 31.16 -5.26 -21.08
CA TYR A 216 30.56 -6.58 -21.27
C TYR A 216 31.59 -7.70 -21.50
N SER A 217 32.84 -7.37 -21.80
CA SER A 217 33.89 -8.37 -22.06
C SER A 217 34.47 -8.98 -20.78
N ASN A 218 34.29 -8.32 -19.63
CA ASN A 218 34.83 -8.74 -18.35
C ASN A 218 33.83 -9.63 -17.56
N PRO A 219 34.15 -10.91 -17.32
CA PRO A 219 33.29 -11.85 -16.58
C PRO A 219 32.92 -11.43 -15.15
N GLU A 220 33.72 -10.57 -14.51
CA GLU A 220 33.43 -10.07 -13.16
C GLU A 220 32.32 -9.01 -13.15
N ARG A 221 32.15 -8.29 -14.27
CA ARG A 221 31.15 -7.22 -14.42
C ARG A 221 29.92 -7.65 -15.20
N GLU A 222 30.15 -8.55 -16.15
CA GLU A 222 29.13 -9.26 -16.88
C GLU A 222 29.28 -10.74 -16.50
N PRO A 223 28.41 -11.30 -15.63
CA PRO A 223 28.57 -12.66 -15.11
C PRO A 223 28.29 -13.77 -16.16
N HIS A 224 28.65 -13.52 -17.41
CA HIS A 224 28.74 -14.47 -18.50
C HIS A 224 30.12 -15.17 -18.47
N PRO A 225 30.18 -16.52 -18.56
CA PRO A 225 31.42 -17.28 -18.41
C PRO A 225 32.58 -16.80 -19.30
N ASP A 226 32.28 -16.49 -20.57
CA ASP A 226 33.29 -16.08 -21.56
C ASP A 226 33.35 -14.56 -21.81
N GLY A 227 32.62 -13.75 -21.01
CA GLY A 227 32.34 -12.36 -21.37
C GLY A 227 31.51 -12.24 -22.66
N ARG A 228 31.27 -11.02 -23.14
CA ARG A 228 30.56 -10.74 -24.40
C ARG A 228 31.28 -9.67 -25.23
N THR A 229 31.12 -9.77 -26.54
CA THR A 229 31.57 -8.74 -27.48
C THR A 229 30.62 -7.55 -27.44
N SER A 230 31.18 -6.35 -27.28
CA SER A 230 30.50 -5.08 -27.50
C SER A 230 31.28 -4.31 -28.55
N HIS A 231 30.75 -4.26 -29.78
CA HIS A 231 31.45 -3.62 -30.90
C HIS A 231 31.29 -2.09 -30.88
N LEU A 232 30.22 -1.61 -30.25
CA LEU A 232 29.92 -0.20 -30.12
C LEU A 232 29.29 0.07 -28.75
N PRO A 233 29.86 0.98 -27.94
CA PRO A 233 29.31 1.36 -26.64
C PRO A 233 28.14 2.36 -26.77
N ILE A 234 27.45 2.37 -27.91
CA ILE A 234 26.32 3.27 -28.19
C ILE A 234 25.08 2.41 -28.43
N ASN A 235 24.06 2.62 -27.63
CA ASN A 235 22.75 2.02 -27.81
C ASN A 235 21.82 3.08 -28.41
N TYR A 236 20.97 2.69 -29.36
CA TYR A 236 20.02 3.62 -29.98
C TYR A 236 18.72 2.90 -30.36
N GLY A 237 17.63 3.65 -30.43
CA GLY A 237 16.33 3.06 -30.70
C GLY A 237 15.17 4.03 -30.58
N VAL A 238 13.99 3.43 -30.48
CA VAL A 238 12.73 4.15 -30.37
C VAL A 238 12.05 3.81 -29.05
N LYS A 239 11.35 4.80 -28.50
CA LYS A 239 10.46 4.64 -27.37
C LYS A 239 9.09 5.17 -27.73
N TYR A 240 8.06 4.54 -27.18
CA TYR A 240 6.70 4.92 -27.45
C TYR A 240 5.81 4.78 -26.22
N ASN A 241 5.37 5.94 -25.72
CA ASN A 241 4.35 6.06 -24.69
C ASN A 241 3.00 6.15 -25.40
N LEU A 242 2.35 5.01 -25.62
CA LEU A 242 1.10 4.93 -26.38
C LEU A 242 -0.04 5.69 -25.68
N CYS A 243 -0.05 5.61 -24.35
CA CYS A 243 -0.93 6.33 -23.45
C CYS A 243 -0.20 6.45 -22.10
N ASP A 244 -0.83 7.10 -21.13
CA ASP A 244 -0.32 7.19 -19.76
C ASP A 244 -0.21 5.82 -19.06
N LEU A 245 -0.66 4.75 -19.73
CA LEU A 245 -0.67 3.37 -19.22
C LEU A 245 0.38 2.46 -19.89
N LEU A 246 0.62 2.58 -21.19
CA LEU A 246 1.38 1.61 -21.98
C LEU A 246 2.64 2.23 -22.57
N HIS A 247 3.79 1.65 -22.22
CA HIS A 247 5.10 2.12 -22.67
C HIS A 247 5.87 0.98 -23.33
N PHE A 248 6.44 1.27 -24.49
CA PHE A 248 7.24 0.33 -25.27
C PHE A 248 8.60 0.92 -25.62
N SER A 249 9.60 0.06 -25.76
CA SER A 249 10.90 0.42 -26.33
C SER A 249 11.42 -0.70 -27.24
N ALA A 250 12.12 -0.30 -28.29
CA ALA A 250 12.86 -1.19 -29.18
C ALA A 250 14.20 -0.52 -29.52
N SER A 251 15.30 -1.24 -29.34
CA SER A 251 16.66 -0.69 -29.47
C SER A 251 17.65 -1.68 -30.05
N ARG A 252 18.70 -1.13 -30.68
CA ARG A 252 19.96 -1.82 -30.92
C ARG A 252 20.89 -1.51 -29.76
N ILE A 253 21.41 -2.56 -29.10
CA ILE A 253 22.30 -2.45 -27.96
C ILE A 253 23.64 -3.14 -28.28
N ARG A 254 24.75 -2.63 -27.71
CA ARG A 254 26.10 -3.20 -27.85
C ARG A 254 26.56 -3.39 -29.32
N GLY A 255 26.08 -2.54 -30.22
CA GLY A 255 26.33 -2.62 -31.67
C GLY A 255 25.24 -3.41 -32.41
N ASP A 256 25.13 -4.71 -32.15
CA ASP A 256 24.37 -5.62 -33.02
C ASP A 256 23.14 -6.26 -32.37
N ASP A 257 23.05 -6.31 -31.04
CA ASP A 257 21.98 -7.02 -30.35
C ASP A 257 20.67 -6.23 -30.40
N PHE A 258 19.54 -6.91 -30.58
CA PHE A 258 18.22 -6.30 -30.53
C PHE A 258 17.61 -6.46 -29.14
N ALA A 259 17.10 -5.37 -28.57
CA ALA A 259 16.40 -5.36 -27.29
C ALA A 259 15.02 -4.72 -27.41
N TYR A 260 14.10 -5.15 -26.56
CA TYR A 260 12.76 -4.59 -26.48
C TYR A 260 12.23 -4.65 -25.05
N ALA A 261 11.37 -3.71 -24.69
CA ALA A 261 10.65 -3.72 -23.42
C ALA A 261 9.21 -3.25 -23.59
N GLY A 262 8.36 -3.74 -22.70
CA GLY A 262 6.96 -3.34 -22.58
C GLY A 262 6.58 -3.20 -21.11
N SER A 263 5.84 -2.16 -20.76
CA SER A 263 5.40 -1.94 -19.38
C SER A 263 4.02 -1.29 -19.30
N LEU A 264 3.33 -1.61 -18.20
CA LEU A 264 2.09 -1.03 -17.75
C LEU A 264 2.38 -0.11 -16.56
N GLN A 265 1.88 1.13 -16.57
CA GLN A 265 2.18 2.12 -15.54
C GLN A 265 0.94 2.90 -15.18
N TYR A 266 0.66 3.10 -13.90
CA TYR A 266 -0.53 3.82 -13.50
C TYR A 266 -0.34 4.51 -12.15
N ASN A 267 -0.82 5.74 -12.05
CA ASN A 267 -0.83 6.48 -10.78
C ASN A 267 -1.99 6.02 -9.90
N TRP A 268 -1.74 4.97 -9.12
CA TRP A 268 -2.68 4.44 -8.14
C TRP A 268 -2.86 5.36 -6.94
N GLY A 269 -1.90 6.24 -6.64
CA GLY A 269 -2.00 7.19 -5.53
C GLY A 269 -3.01 8.31 -5.76
N LYS A 270 -3.13 8.79 -7.00
CA LYS A 270 -4.11 9.82 -7.41
C LYS A 270 -5.42 9.26 -7.97
N CYS A 271 -5.58 7.93 -8.00
CA CYS A 271 -6.77 7.29 -8.55
C CYS A 271 -8.00 7.56 -7.68
N GLU A 272 -8.98 8.30 -8.20
CA GLU A 272 -10.29 8.52 -7.54
C GLU A 272 -11.27 7.34 -7.71
N GLY A 273 -10.88 6.36 -8.53
CA GLY A 273 -11.67 5.19 -8.89
C GLY A 273 -11.68 5.01 -10.40
N LEU A 274 -11.42 3.78 -10.86
CA LEU A 274 -11.52 3.43 -12.28
C LEU A 274 -12.98 3.42 -12.75
N ILE A 275 -13.92 3.30 -11.80
CA ILE A 275 -15.35 3.28 -12.03
C ILE A 275 -16.01 4.32 -11.12
N PRO A 276 -16.84 5.24 -11.66
CA PRO A 276 -17.55 6.24 -10.86
C PRO A 276 -18.49 5.62 -9.82
N LYS A 277 -18.60 6.29 -8.66
CA LYS A 277 -19.37 5.87 -7.48
C LYS A 277 -20.88 6.11 -7.58
N VAL A 278 -21.48 5.69 -8.68
CA VAL A 278 -22.90 5.99 -8.99
C VAL A 278 -23.90 5.32 -8.03
N ASP A 279 -23.49 4.25 -7.34
CA ASP A 279 -24.36 3.53 -6.39
C ASP A 279 -24.23 4.07 -4.95
N ASP A 280 -23.33 5.04 -4.71
CA ASP A 280 -23.26 5.70 -3.41
C ASP A 280 -24.43 6.69 -3.27
N PRO A 281 -25.18 6.65 -2.16
CA PRO A 281 -26.27 7.59 -1.94
C PRO A 281 -25.70 9.00 -1.78
N PRO A 282 -26.43 10.05 -2.22
CA PRO A 282 -26.08 11.41 -1.84
C PRO A 282 -26.23 11.61 -0.32
N PRO A 283 -25.56 12.61 0.28
CA PRO A 283 -25.77 12.96 1.68
C PRO A 283 -27.26 13.18 2.00
N TYR A 284 -27.70 12.69 3.16
CA TYR A 284 -29.10 12.71 3.55
C TYR A 284 -29.62 14.14 3.75
N THR A 285 -30.61 14.55 2.96
CA THR A 285 -31.21 15.90 3.05
C THR A 285 -32.72 15.88 3.28
N ALA A 286 -33.40 14.76 2.99
CA ALA A 286 -34.84 14.62 3.13
C ALA A 286 -35.24 13.15 3.39
N PRO A 287 -36.42 12.91 4.04
CA PRO A 287 -37.29 13.89 4.67
C PRO A 287 -36.68 14.59 5.89
N VAL A 288 -37.16 15.80 6.20
CA VAL A 288 -36.75 16.56 7.38
C VAL A 288 -37.79 16.38 8.49
N ASP A 289 -37.36 15.91 9.66
CA ASP A 289 -38.23 15.75 10.82
C ASP A 289 -37.47 16.21 12.08
N ARG A 290 -37.86 17.38 12.58
CA ARG A 290 -37.28 18.03 13.76
C ARG A 290 -38.30 18.16 14.89
N GLU A 291 -39.42 17.45 14.81
CA GLU A 291 -40.47 17.47 15.82
C GLU A 291 -39.87 17.12 17.19
N PRO A 292 -40.16 17.86 18.27
CA PRO A 292 -39.66 17.56 19.60
C PRO A 292 -40.09 16.17 20.06
N LEU A 293 -39.23 15.51 20.84
CA LEU A 293 -39.58 14.23 21.46
C LEU A 293 -40.80 14.43 22.37
N GLY A 294 -41.82 13.60 22.17
CA GLY A 294 -43.10 13.70 22.85
C GLY A 294 -44.12 12.71 22.29
N CYS A 295 -45.41 13.03 22.42
CA CYS A 295 -46.47 12.16 21.91
C CYS A 295 -46.48 12.09 20.37
N ALA A 296 -46.18 13.21 19.70
CA ALA A 296 -46.15 13.28 18.23
C ALA A 296 -44.97 12.51 17.63
N ARG A 297 -43.82 12.52 18.32
CA ARG A 297 -42.62 11.77 17.93
C ARG A 297 -42.01 11.07 19.15
N PRO A 298 -42.47 9.84 19.46
CA PRO A 298 -41.87 9.03 20.51
C PRO A 298 -40.41 8.69 20.20
N GLU A 299 -39.62 8.40 21.23
CA GLU A 299 -38.21 8.03 21.11
C GLU A 299 -37.99 6.84 20.16
N SER A 300 -38.89 5.85 20.20
CA SER A 300 -38.84 4.68 19.32
C SER A 300 -38.94 5.04 17.84
N VAL A 301 -39.80 6.01 17.49
CA VAL A 301 -39.99 6.49 16.12
C VAL A 301 -38.76 7.26 15.66
N MET A 302 -38.27 8.19 16.48
CA MET A 302 -37.04 8.95 16.19
C MET A 302 -35.84 8.02 15.94
N VAL A 303 -35.65 7.03 16.81
CA VAL A 303 -34.58 6.03 16.67
C VAL A 303 -34.73 5.21 15.39
N GLN A 304 -35.95 4.79 15.03
CA GLN A 304 -36.19 4.02 13.81
C GLN A 304 -35.87 4.85 12.55
N GLN A 305 -36.26 6.12 12.54
CA GLN A 305 -35.93 7.05 11.46
C GLN A 305 -34.41 7.24 11.34
N LEU A 306 -33.70 7.52 12.45
CA LEU A 306 -32.24 7.62 12.45
C LEU A 306 -31.58 6.33 11.96
N ASN A 307 -32.05 5.18 12.44
CA ASN A 307 -31.50 3.89 12.08
C ASN A 307 -31.65 3.59 10.58
N TYR A 308 -32.82 3.88 10.01
CA TYR A 308 -33.08 3.71 8.58
C TYR A 308 -32.21 4.65 7.76
N ALA A 309 -32.25 5.95 8.06
CA ALA A 309 -31.49 6.97 7.34
C ALA A 309 -29.96 6.71 7.41
N LEU A 310 -29.44 6.31 8.59
CA LEU A 310 -28.02 5.96 8.72
C LEU A 310 -27.69 4.74 7.85
N SER A 311 -28.56 3.73 7.85
CA SER A 311 -28.33 2.50 7.08
C SER A 311 -28.30 2.74 5.58
N GLU A 312 -29.17 3.61 5.06
CA GLU A 312 -29.13 4.05 3.67
C GLU A 312 -27.80 4.73 3.37
N GLN A 313 -27.30 5.55 4.29
CA GLN A 313 -26.02 6.24 4.16
C GLN A 313 -24.80 5.32 4.36
N GLY A 314 -24.94 4.00 4.52
CA GLY A 314 -23.81 3.07 4.72
C GLY A 314 -23.23 3.10 6.15
N LEU A 315 -23.99 3.62 7.10
CA LEU A 315 -23.65 3.72 8.52
C LEU A 315 -24.64 2.90 9.35
N ARG A 316 -24.14 2.22 10.37
CA ARG A 316 -25.02 1.36 11.18
C ARG A 316 -25.15 1.87 12.60
N LEU A 317 -26.35 2.27 12.99
CA LEU A 317 -26.70 2.54 14.39
C LEU A 317 -26.71 1.22 15.18
N THR A 318 -25.94 1.17 16.27
CA THR A 318 -25.86 0.01 17.17
C THR A 318 -26.59 0.27 18.49
N LYS A 319 -26.44 1.46 19.07
CA LYS A 319 -27.00 1.79 20.38
C LYS A 319 -27.39 3.27 20.42
N ALA A 320 -28.39 3.60 21.24
CA ALA A 320 -28.72 4.99 21.55
C ALA A 320 -29.14 5.16 23.01
N TRP A 321 -28.79 6.30 23.60
CA TRP A 321 -29.15 6.68 24.98
C TRP A 321 -29.61 8.13 25.03
N ILE A 322 -30.48 8.43 26.00
CA ILE A 322 -30.98 9.78 26.23
C ILE A 322 -30.86 10.16 27.70
N LYS A 323 -30.44 11.41 27.95
CA LYS A 323 -30.44 12.04 29.27
C LYS A 323 -30.70 13.54 29.15
N GLY A 324 -31.89 13.98 29.52
CA GLY A 324 -32.28 15.39 29.33
C GLY A 324 -32.25 15.77 27.84
N GLN A 325 -31.55 16.85 27.51
CA GLN A 325 -31.41 17.36 26.13
C GLN A 325 -30.20 16.79 25.38
N ARG A 326 -29.64 15.66 25.84
CA ARG A 326 -28.47 15.01 25.24
C ARG A 326 -28.83 13.64 24.70
N LEU A 327 -28.45 13.38 23.46
CA LEU A 327 -28.62 12.11 22.76
C LEU A 327 -27.24 11.50 22.48
N TRP A 328 -26.98 10.28 22.94
CA TRP A 328 -25.80 9.51 22.55
C TRP A 328 -26.21 8.48 21.51
N ILE A 329 -25.44 8.37 20.43
CA ILE A 329 -25.59 7.33 19.42
C ILE A 329 -24.24 6.64 19.18
N SER A 330 -24.26 5.32 19.10
CA SER A 330 -23.10 4.52 18.67
C SER A 330 -23.30 4.07 17.23
N LEU A 331 -22.28 4.24 16.39
CA LEU A 331 -22.35 3.90 14.97
C LEU A 331 -21.10 3.17 14.45
N ILE A 332 -21.33 2.28 13.49
CA ILE A 332 -20.28 1.53 12.78
C ILE A 332 -20.26 2.01 11.32
N ASN A 333 -19.08 2.42 10.85
CA ASN A 333 -18.84 2.75 9.45
C ASN A 333 -18.68 1.49 8.59
N GLN A 334 -19.59 1.26 7.65
CA GLN A 334 -19.57 0.05 6.81
C GLN A 334 -18.91 0.26 5.44
N CYS A 335 -18.94 1.48 4.91
CA CYS A 335 -18.65 1.73 3.49
C CYS A 335 -17.43 2.62 3.24
N TYR A 336 -17.26 3.72 3.98
CA TYR A 336 -16.31 4.78 3.59
C TYR A 336 -14.94 4.59 4.21
N ARG A 337 -13.88 4.88 3.47
CA ARG A 337 -12.50 4.87 3.99
C ARG A 337 -12.17 6.12 4.77
N GLN A 338 -12.68 7.26 4.31
CA GLN A 338 -12.30 8.57 4.80
C GLN A 338 -13.23 9.00 5.92
N GLU A 339 -12.67 9.53 7.01
CA GLU A 339 -13.42 9.95 8.17
C GLU A 339 -14.28 11.17 7.86
N HIS A 340 -13.77 12.12 7.08
CA HIS A 340 -14.55 13.32 6.73
C HIS A 340 -15.85 12.98 5.99
N VAL A 341 -15.86 11.97 5.10
CA VAL A 341 -17.08 11.52 4.40
C VAL A 341 -18.09 10.94 5.39
N VAL A 342 -17.63 10.20 6.40
CA VAL A 342 -18.50 9.70 7.48
C VAL A 342 -19.07 10.86 8.28
N ARG A 343 -18.22 11.83 8.65
CA ARG A 343 -18.63 13.02 9.42
C ARG A 343 -19.67 13.82 8.67
N GLU A 344 -19.41 14.16 7.40
CA GLU A 344 -20.32 14.90 6.54
C GLU A 344 -21.70 14.24 6.49
N ARG A 345 -21.75 12.93 6.19
CA ARG A 345 -23.02 12.19 6.12
C ARG A 345 -23.77 12.19 7.44
N VAL A 346 -23.06 12.01 8.56
CA VAL A 346 -23.66 12.10 9.90
C VAL A 346 -24.16 13.52 10.17
N GLN A 347 -23.41 14.56 9.81
CA GLN A 347 -23.77 15.96 10.04
C GLN A 347 -25.05 16.32 9.27
N HIS A 348 -25.12 16.00 7.98
CA HIS A 348 -26.31 16.22 7.16
C HIS A 348 -27.54 15.50 7.71
N LEU A 349 -27.38 14.24 8.11
CA LEU A 349 -28.45 13.45 8.72
C LEU A 349 -28.91 14.01 10.07
N LEU A 350 -27.98 14.38 10.95
CA LEU A 350 -28.33 14.93 12.25
C LEU A 350 -28.94 16.33 12.13
N ALA A 351 -28.50 17.16 11.18
CA ALA A 351 -29.11 18.46 10.94
C ALA A 351 -30.58 18.35 10.51
N THR A 352 -30.97 17.26 9.86
CA THR A 352 -32.34 17.03 9.35
C THR A 352 -33.23 16.28 10.34
N LEU A 353 -32.68 15.35 11.11
CA LEU A 353 -33.47 14.44 11.96
C LEU A 353 -33.40 14.71 13.47
N THR A 354 -32.50 15.59 13.94
CA THR A 354 -32.38 15.87 15.38
C THR A 354 -33.59 16.65 15.91
N PRO A 355 -34.32 16.12 16.93
CA PRO A 355 -35.46 16.79 17.54
C PRO A 355 -35.13 18.19 18.11
N SER A 356 -36.09 19.10 18.08
CA SER A 356 -35.88 20.49 18.54
C SER A 356 -35.56 20.64 20.03
N ASN A 357 -35.96 19.68 20.86
CA ASN A 357 -35.67 19.64 22.30
C ASN A 357 -34.38 18.89 22.66
N ILE A 358 -33.59 18.44 21.68
CA ILE A 358 -32.24 17.91 21.87
C ILE A 358 -31.22 19.01 21.53
N ALA A 359 -30.41 19.38 22.52
CA ALA A 359 -29.39 20.41 22.38
C ALA A 359 -28.08 19.86 21.81
N GLU A 360 -27.69 18.64 22.20
CA GLU A 360 -26.43 18.02 21.81
C GLU A 360 -26.61 16.55 21.42
N VAL A 361 -25.93 16.14 20.34
CA VAL A 361 -25.81 14.76 19.91
C VAL A 361 -24.36 14.32 20.02
N ILE A 362 -24.10 13.31 20.84
CA ILE A 362 -22.80 12.68 21.01
C ILE A 362 -22.75 11.44 20.14
N VAL A 363 -21.87 11.44 19.15
CA VAL A 363 -21.70 10.37 18.19
C VAL A 363 -20.46 9.58 18.52
N ILE A 364 -20.62 8.31 18.90
CA ILE A 364 -19.53 7.39 19.21
C ILE A 364 -19.30 6.49 17.99
N VAL A 365 -18.08 6.50 17.45
CA VAL A 365 -17.68 5.59 16.37
C VAL A 365 -17.15 4.30 16.98
N GLU A 366 -17.76 3.18 16.63
CA GLU A 366 -17.37 1.84 17.07
C GLU A 366 -16.74 1.06 15.89
N SER A 367 -15.66 0.32 16.17
CA SER A 367 -15.07 -0.66 15.25
C SER A 367 -14.92 -2.00 15.94
N TYR A 368 -15.49 -3.06 15.37
CA TYR A 368 -15.55 -4.40 15.97
C TYR A 368 -16.01 -4.42 17.45
N GLY A 369 -17.00 -3.58 17.79
CA GLY A 369 -17.52 -3.49 19.15
C GLY A 369 -16.64 -2.68 20.13
N LEU A 370 -15.52 -2.13 19.66
CA LEU A 370 -14.64 -1.24 20.40
C LEU A 370 -15.02 0.23 20.12
N PRO A 371 -15.40 1.03 21.13
CA PRO A 371 -15.55 2.48 20.96
C PRO A 371 -14.20 3.15 20.71
N CYS A 372 -14.00 3.73 19.53
CA CYS A 372 -12.70 4.26 19.09
C CYS A 372 -12.54 5.76 19.37
N GLN A 373 -13.58 6.55 19.07
CA GLN A 373 -13.64 8.00 19.30
C GLN A 373 -15.09 8.48 19.39
N GLN A 374 -15.26 9.76 19.73
CA GLN A 374 -16.55 10.44 19.64
C GLN A 374 -16.46 11.83 19.03
N TYR A 375 -17.60 12.34 18.57
CA TYR A 375 -17.84 13.73 18.20
C TYR A 375 -19.03 14.26 19.01
N VAL A 376 -18.99 15.54 19.35
CA VAL A 376 -20.09 16.22 20.04
C VAL A 376 -20.60 17.31 19.13
N TYR A 377 -21.83 17.13 18.65
CA TYR A 377 -22.49 18.07 17.76
C TYR A 377 -23.57 18.82 18.52
N SER A 378 -23.47 20.15 18.60
CA SER A 378 -24.60 20.95 19.05
C SER A 378 -25.61 21.07 17.90
N ARG A 379 -26.90 21.05 18.24
CA ARG A 379 -27.96 21.21 17.25
C ARG A 379 -27.87 22.55 16.55
N GLU A 380 -27.50 23.61 17.27
CA GLU A 380 -27.34 24.94 16.70
C GLU A 380 -26.27 24.98 15.60
N LEU A 381 -25.09 24.40 15.84
CA LEU A 381 -24.04 24.34 14.83
C LEU A 381 -24.47 23.52 13.62
N LEU A 382 -25.18 22.39 13.83
CA LEU A 382 -25.71 21.58 12.72
C LEU A 382 -26.68 22.38 11.84
N LEU A 383 -27.51 23.22 12.45
CA LEU A 383 -28.43 24.09 11.70
C LEU A 383 -27.67 25.20 10.95
N GLN A 384 -26.65 25.81 11.56
CA GLN A 384 -25.80 26.81 10.90
C GLN A 384 -25.07 26.22 9.69
N LEU A 385 -24.53 25.00 9.81
CA LEU A 385 -23.92 24.27 8.69
C LEU A 385 -24.95 24.00 7.58
N SER A 386 -26.14 23.49 7.93
CA SER A 386 -27.19 23.19 6.96
C SER A 386 -27.77 24.42 6.25
N SER A 387 -27.63 25.60 6.86
CA SER A 387 -28.05 26.89 6.30
C SER A 387 -26.90 27.68 5.67
N HIS A 388 -25.73 27.04 5.49
CA HIS A 388 -24.52 27.63 4.91
C HIS A 388 -24.04 28.91 5.59
N ARG A 389 -24.29 29.05 6.91
CA ARG A 389 -23.78 30.18 7.71
C ARG A 389 -22.34 29.99 8.18
N ILE A 390 -21.91 28.73 8.29
CA ILE A 390 -20.54 28.34 8.61
C ILE A 390 -20.07 27.33 7.58
N SER A 391 -18.76 27.32 7.31
CA SER A 391 -18.17 26.37 6.38
C SER A 391 -18.02 24.97 7.02
N PRO A 392 -17.96 23.88 6.22
CA PRO A 392 -17.62 22.55 6.74
C PRO A 392 -16.29 22.54 7.51
N TYR A 393 -15.30 23.29 7.03
CA TYR A 393 -14.00 23.42 7.69
C TYR A 393 -14.11 24.05 9.09
N GLU A 394 -14.82 25.16 9.21
CA GLU A 394 -15.08 25.82 10.49
C GLU A 394 -15.86 24.90 11.45
N PHE A 395 -16.89 24.22 10.93
CA PHE A 395 -17.67 23.26 11.72
C PHE A 395 -16.78 22.13 12.27
N ASP A 396 -15.86 21.61 11.47
CA ASP A 396 -14.98 20.52 11.88
C ASP A 396 -13.97 20.94 12.95
N ILE A 397 -13.51 22.19 12.93
CA ILE A 397 -12.69 22.79 14.00
C ILE A 397 -13.49 22.89 15.31
N LEU A 398 -14.74 23.33 15.24
CA LEU A 398 -15.61 23.51 16.41
C LEU A 398 -16.07 22.16 17.00
N THR A 399 -16.01 21.09 16.22
CA THR A 399 -16.45 19.74 16.59
C THR A 399 -15.28 18.74 16.51
N PRO A 400 -14.20 18.96 17.30
CA PRO A 400 -13.01 18.13 17.20
C PRO A 400 -13.30 16.72 17.70
N ARG A 401 -12.51 15.76 17.21
CA ARG A 401 -12.50 14.38 17.68
C ARG A 401 -12.14 14.35 19.18
N ARG A 402 -12.83 13.52 19.96
CA ARG A 402 -12.58 13.32 21.41
C ARG A 402 -12.55 11.85 21.78
N GLU A 403 -11.95 11.54 22.94
CA GLU A 403 -12.03 10.20 23.55
C GLU A 403 -13.48 9.76 23.69
N ALA A 404 -13.75 8.48 23.39
CA ALA A 404 -15.09 7.92 23.54
C ALA A 404 -15.50 7.94 25.02
N ALA A 405 -16.54 8.72 25.35
CA ALA A 405 -17.09 8.78 26.69
C ALA A 405 -17.99 7.58 26.95
N GLN A 406 -18.09 7.18 28.22
CA GLN A 406 -19.14 6.24 28.60
C GLN A 406 -20.51 6.94 28.49
N PRO A 407 -21.46 6.38 27.72
CA PRO A 407 -22.80 6.94 27.62
C PRO A 407 -23.46 7.03 29.00
N CYS A 408 -24.22 8.09 29.22
CA CYS A 408 -25.01 8.26 30.45
C CYS A 408 -26.49 8.46 30.10
N GLY A 409 -27.39 7.90 30.91
CA GLY A 409 -28.83 8.00 30.68
C GLY A 409 -29.51 6.66 30.41
N ARG A 410 -30.78 6.74 30.01
CA ARG A 410 -31.58 5.56 29.67
C ARG A 410 -31.26 5.12 28.25
N MET A 411 -30.97 3.83 28.07
CA MET A 411 -30.81 3.23 26.75
C MET A 411 -32.18 3.13 26.07
N ILE A 412 -32.30 3.69 24.88
CA ILE A 412 -33.54 3.72 24.09
C ILE A 412 -33.48 2.82 22.86
N PHE A 413 -32.28 2.42 22.47
CA PHE A 413 -32.04 1.52 21.35
C PHE A 413 -30.85 0.62 21.62
N HIS A 414 -31.00 -0.64 21.26
CA HIS A 414 -29.92 -1.60 21.21
C HIS A 414 -30.15 -2.57 20.05
N ARG A 415 -29.21 -2.60 19.13
CA ARG A 415 -29.08 -3.61 18.09
C ARG A 415 -27.93 -4.53 18.46
N ARG A 416 -28.21 -5.83 18.43
CA ARG A 416 -27.17 -6.86 18.53
C ARG A 416 -26.26 -6.77 17.29
N LEU A 417 -24.95 -6.83 17.51
CA LEU A 417 -23.98 -6.90 16.41
C LEU A 417 -24.23 -8.14 15.56
N ASP A 418 -23.93 -8.04 14.26
CA ASP A 418 -24.23 -9.11 13.31
C ASP A 418 -23.59 -10.43 13.76
N PRO A 419 -24.36 -11.53 13.81
CA PRO A 419 -23.84 -12.81 14.23
C PRO A 419 -22.84 -13.37 13.22
N TRP A 420 -22.95 -13.00 11.95
CA TRP A 420 -22.02 -13.40 10.90
C TRP A 420 -22.08 -12.43 9.71
N LYS A 421 -20.96 -12.32 9.01
CA LYS A 421 -20.77 -11.67 7.71
C LYS A 421 -19.78 -12.52 6.95
N CYS A 422 -20.08 -12.77 5.67
CA CYS A 422 -19.20 -13.52 4.78
C CYS A 422 -18.58 -12.58 3.74
N GLN A 423 -17.29 -12.71 3.50
CA GLN A 423 -16.56 -12.02 2.45
C GLN A 423 -15.71 -13.01 1.66
N ILE A 424 -15.80 -12.92 0.34
CA ILE A 424 -14.94 -13.67 -0.58
C ILE A 424 -13.92 -12.70 -1.16
N SER A 425 -12.65 -13.12 -1.23
CA SER A 425 -11.57 -12.32 -1.82
C SER A 425 -10.57 -13.21 -2.56
N PRO A 426 -9.92 -12.70 -3.63
CA PRO A 426 -8.87 -13.44 -4.31
C PRO A 426 -7.63 -13.60 -3.41
N ARG A 427 -6.90 -14.68 -3.60
CA ARG A 427 -5.59 -14.94 -2.98
C ARG A 427 -4.56 -15.18 -4.06
N LEU A 428 -3.43 -14.50 -3.93
CA LEU A 428 -2.26 -14.72 -4.76
C LEU A 428 -1.05 -14.84 -3.85
N GLU A 429 -0.39 -15.99 -3.88
CA GLU A 429 0.93 -16.21 -3.30
C GLU A 429 1.92 -16.46 -4.43
N SER A 430 3.11 -15.87 -4.32
CA SER A 430 4.15 -15.97 -5.34
C SER A 430 5.48 -16.33 -4.69
N PHE A 431 6.20 -17.26 -5.29
CA PHE A 431 7.52 -17.69 -4.86
C PHE A 431 8.50 -17.57 -6.02
N PHE A 432 9.72 -17.16 -5.72
CA PHE A 432 10.79 -16.99 -6.71
C PHE A 432 11.98 -17.87 -6.36
N GLY A 433 12.60 -18.46 -7.39
CA GLY A 433 13.81 -19.27 -7.25
C GLY A 433 13.53 -20.74 -6.90
N SER A 434 12.65 -21.41 -7.66
CA SER A 434 12.45 -22.87 -7.57
C SER A 434 13.24 -23.63 -8.63
N ALA A 435 13.53 -24.91 -8.34
CA ALA A 435 14.27 -25.83 -9.19
C ALA A 435 13.52 -26.21 -10.47
N SER A 436 12.19 -26.21 -10.43
CA SER A 436 11.33 -26.71 -11.53
C SER A 436 10.62 -25.57 -12.26
N GLY A 437 11.29 -24.44 -12.41
CA GLY A 437 10.70 -23.20 -12.92
C GLY A 437 10.93 -22.06 -11.95
N LYS A 438 11.33 -20.91 -12.49
CA LYS A 438 11.86 -19.79 -11.71
C LYS A 438 10.81 -19.00 -10.93
N TYR A 439 9.60 -18.92 -11.47
CA TYR A 439 8.44 -18.30 -10.84
C TYR A 439 7.41 -19.37 -10.52
N LYS A 440 6.88 -19.31 -9.30
CA LYS A 440 5.90 -20.25 -8.77
C LYS A 440 4.77 -19.46 -8.14
N TYR A 441 3.56 -20.00 -8.20
CA TYR A 441 2.39 -19.27 -7.75
C TYR A 441 1.33 -20.21 -7.19
N ASP A 442 0.51 -19.67 -6.30
CA ASP A 442 -0.72 -20.27 -5.81
C ASP A 442 -1.82 -19.21 -5.87
N PHE A 443 -2.70 -19.37 -6.86
CA PHE A 443 -3.87 -18.53 -7.05
C PHE A 443 -5.11 -19.25 -6.54
N GLY A 444 -5.90 -18.55 -5.73
CA GLY A 444 -7.08 -19.12 -5.11
C GLY A 444 -8.06 -18.09 -4.60
N VAL A 445 -8.96 -18.54 -3.74
CA VAL A 445 -10.00 -17.73 -3.13
C VAL A 445 -9.98 -17.94 -1.61
N LYS A 446 -10.20 -16.85 -0.88
CA LYS A 446 -10.42 -16.83 0.56
C LYS A 446 -11.89 -16.57 0.85
N ALA A 447 -12.52 -17.43 1.64
CA ALA A 447 -13.81 -17.18 2.25
C ALA A 447 -13.60 -16.84 3.73
N ASN A 448 -13.88 -15.59 4.10
CA ASN A 448 -13.77 -15.09 5.46
C ASN A 448 -15.17 -14.93 6.05
N VAL A 449 -15.42 -15.60 7.18
CA VAL A 449 -16.63 -15.49 7.99
C VAL A 449 -16.26 -14.85 9.31
N GLU A 450 -16.78 -13.65 9.55
CA GLU A 450 -16.55 -12.88 10.78
C GLU A 450 -17.87 -12.51 11.45
N GLY A 451 -17.89 -12.33 12.76
CA GLY A 451 -19.11 -11.95 13.47
C GLY A 451 -18.95 -11.86 14.98
N PHE A 452 -20.08 -11.71 15.68
CA PHE A 452 -20.11 -11.60 17.13
C PHE A 452 -20.91 -12.73 17.78
N ALA A 453 -20.22 -13.52 18.60
CA ALA A 453 -20.84 -14.46 19.53
C ALA A 453 -21.44 -13.70 20.74
N PRO A 454 -22.33 -14.34 21.53
CA PRO A 454 -22.88 -13.74 22.75
C PRO A 454 -21.79 -13.14 23.65
N GLY A 455 -22.09 -11.99 24.27
CA GLY A 455 -21.12 -11.28 25.13
C GLY A 455 -20.12 -10.38 24.39
N ASN A 456 -20.42 -10.00 23.14
CA ASN A 456 -19.54 -9.18 22.28
C ASN A 456 -18.17 -9.81 22.02
N LEU A 457 -18.13 -11.13 21.93
CA LEU A 457 -16.92 -11.86 21.57
C LEU A 457 -16.83 -11.93 20.04
N PHE A 458 -15.85 -11.24 19.47
CA PHE A 458 -15.59 -11.28 18.04
C PHE A 458 -15.00 -12.63 17.65
N TYR A 459 -15.39 -13.16 16.50
CA TYR A 459 -14.75 -14.32 15.91
C TYR A 459 -14.48 -14.09 14.42
N GLU A 460 -13.45 -14.76 13.93
CA GLU A 460 -13.07 -14.77 12.52
C GLU A 460 -12.60 -16.16 12.12
N VAL A 461 -13.19 -16.68 11.04
CA VAL A 461 -12.83 -17.97 10.44
C VAL A 461 -12.58 -17.75 8.96
N GLN A 462 -11.37 -18.08 8.51
CA GLN A 462 -10.96 -17.95 7.12
C GLN A 462 -10.60 -19.31 6.53
N PHE A 463 -11.27 -19.64 5.44
CA PHE A 463 -10.95 -20.79 4.60
C PHE A 463 -10.29 -20.30 3.31
N SER A 464 -9.33 -21.07 2.82
CA SER A 464 -8.64 -20.83 1.57
C SER A 464 -8.80 -22.03 0.66
N TYR A 465 -9.06 -21.78 -0.62
CA TYR A 465 -9.13 -22.79 -1.67
C TYR A 465 -8.22 -22.40 -2.83
N SER A 466 -7.24 -23.26 -3.15
CA SER A 466 -6.35 -23.11 -4.30
C SER A 466 -7.06 -23.54 -5.57
N LEU A 467 -7.11 -22.65 -6.56
CA LEU A 467 -7.67 -22.91 -7.90
C LEU A 467 -6.58 -23.43 -8.84
N PHE A 468 -5.47 -22.69 -8.92
CA PHE A 468 -4.32 -23.02 -9.76
C PHE A 468 -3.05 -22.81 -8.96
N ALA A 469 -2.24 -23.86 -8.82
CA ALA A 469 -1.00 -23.78 -8.08
C ALA A 469 0.11 -24.58 -8.77
N ASP A 470 1.27 -23.95 -8.90
CA ASP A 470 2.53 -24.61 -9.26
C ASP A 470 3.49 -24.40 -8.08
N ILE A 471 3.31 -25.21 -7.04
CA ILE A 471 4.13 -25.14 -5.81
C ILE A 471 4.63 -26.50 -5.31
N GLN A 472 4.20 -27.60 -5.93
CA GLN A 472 4.48 -28.97 -5.44
C GLN A 472 5.98 -29.32 -5.45
N ASN A 473 6.74 -28.68 -6.33
CA ASN A 473 8.17 -28.90 -6.49
C ASN A 473 9.04 -27.85 -5.76
N ILE A 474 8.46 -27.10 -4.83
CA ILE A 474 9.18 -26.13 -3.99
C ILE A 474 9.61 -26.84 -2.70
N GLY A 475 10.89 -26.71 -2.34
CA GLY A 475 11.39 -27.18 -1.04
C GLY A 475 11.09 -26.20 0.09
N ASP A 476 11.12 -26.67 1.31
CA ASP A 476 10.84 -25.91 2.54
C ASP A 476 12.09 -25.28 3.17
N PHE A 477 13.25 -25.44 2.56
CA PHE A 477 14.50 -24.79 2.92
C PHE A 477 15.38 -24.55 1.68
N ASP A 478 16.38 -23.69 1.85
CA ASP A 478 17.38 -23.40 0.81
C ASP A 478 18.41 -24.54 0.72
N LYS A 479 18.63 -25.07 -0.48
CA LYS A 479 19.52 -26.21 -0.73
C LYS A 479 21.02 -25.90 -0.61
N TYR A 480 21.44 -24.64 -0.63
CA TYR A 480 22.86 -24.26 -0.49
C TYR A 480 23.16 -23.78 0.90
N ASN A 481 22.25 -22.97 1.41
CA ASN A 481 22.47 -22.24 2.63
C ASN A 481 21.20 -22.26 3.47
N PRO A 482 20.84 -23.45 3.99
CA PRO A 482 19.69 -23.59 4.87
C PRO A 482 19.87 -22.72 6.12
N SER A 483 18.77 -22.12 6.56
CA SER A 483 18.70 -21.46 7.86
C SER A 483 19.09 -22.45 8.96
N GLN A 484 20.01 -22.04 9.83
CA GLN A 484 20.45 -22.82 10.99
C GLN A 484 19.61 -22.52 12.24
N LEU A 485 18.58 -21.68 12.09
CA LEU A 485 17.64 -21.33 13.15
C LEU A 485 16.56 -22.40 13.30
N PRO A 486 15.85 -22.45 14.45
CA PRO A 486 14.61 -23.20 14.55
C PRO A 486 13.67 -22.80 13.42
N ASN A 487 13.15 -23.80 12.72
CA ASN A 487 12.35 -23.58 11.55
C ASN A 487 10.96 -23.11 11.95
N VAL A 488 10.69 -21.83 11.80
CA VAL A 488 9.45 -21.17 12.24
C VAL A 488 8.61 -20.69 11.07
N LEU A 489 9.24 -20.34 9.95
CA LEU A 489 8.56 -19.75 8.78
C LEU A 489 8.87 -20.46 7.47
N THR A 490 10.09 -20.97 7.22
CA THR A 490 10.42 -21.45 5.85
C THR A 490 9.61 -22.66 5.40
N ASP A 491 9.09 -23.45 6.33
CA ASP A 491 8.16 -24.56 6.06
C ASP A 491 6.73 -24.12 5.75
N TYR A 492 6.45 -22.82 5.66
CA TYR A 492 5.16 -22.28 5.22
C TYR A 492 4.65 -22.95 3.94
N VAL A 493 5.56 -23.22 2.99
CA VAL A 493 5.25 -23.88 1.72
C VAL A 493 4.60 -25.25 1.92
N ARG A 494 5.01 -26.03 2.94
CA ARG A 494 4.44 -27.35 3.22
C ARG A 494 2.96 -27.28 3.61
N TYR A 495 2.54 -26.22 4.29
CA TYR A 495 1.12 -26.02 4.63
C TYR A 495 0.27 -25.81 3.37
N ARG A 496 0.82 -25.19 2.33
CA ARG A 496 0.15 -24.99 1.04
C ARG A 496 0.19 -26.24 0.16
N GLN A 497 1.25 -27.05 0.27
CA GLN A 497 1.35 -28.33 -0.45
C GLN A 497 0.45 -29.42 0.15
N ALA A 498 0.13 -29.33 1.45
CA ALA A 498 -0.64 -30.35 2.17
C ALA A 498 -2.05 -30.61 1.62
N GLY A 499 -2.66 -29.62 0.94
CA GLY A 499 -3.97 -29.78 0.32
C GLY A 499 -4.45 -28.52 -0.39
N THR A 500 -5.46 -28.68 -1.24
CA THR A 500 -6.09 -27.57 -1.99
C THR A 500 -6.98 -26.69 -1.11
N PHE A 501 -7.50 -27.24 -0.01
CA PHE A 501 -8.33 -26.53 0.97
C PHE A 501 -7.60 -26.42 2.30
N SER A 502 -7.57 -25.22 2.89
CA SER A 502 -6.95 -24.98 4.19
C SER A 502 -7.78 -24.04 5.07
N THR A 503 -7.77 -24.30 6.38
CA THR A 503 -8.24 -23.35 7.39
C THR A 503 -7.07 -22.47 7.81
N ASP A 504 -7.02 -21.26 7.27
CA ASP A 504 -5.93 -20.31 7.49
C ASP A 504 -6.06 -19.62 8.84
N ILE A 505 -7.27 -19.21 9.22
CA ILE A 505 -7.55 -18.45 10.44
C ILE A 505 -8.81 -18.99 11.10
N ALA A 506 -8.84 -19.08 12.43
CA ALA A 506 -10.01 -19.43 13.24
C ALA A 506 -9.78 -19.01 14.70
N TYR A 507 -10.10 -17.77 15.06
CA TYR A 507 -9.88 -17.25 16.42
C TYR A 507 -11.07 -16.51 17.00
N LEU A 508 -11.04 -16.37 18.33
CA LEU A 508 -11.93 -15.55 19.14
C LEU A 508 -11.14 -14.37 19.69
N GLN A 509 -11.76 -13.20 19.77
CA GLN A 509 -11.13 -11.97 20.27
C GLN A 509 -12.12 -11.12 21.04
N ARG A 510 -11.64 -10.52 22.14
CA ARG A 510 -12.35 -9.48 22.88
C ARG A 510 -11.47 -8.26 23.02
N SER A 511 -12.03 -7.09 22.71
CA SER A 511 -11.37 -5.80 22.86
C SER A 511 -12.15 -4.91 23.82
N GLN A 512 -11.45 -4.04 24.53
CA GLN A 512 -12.01 -3.14 25.54
C GLN A 512 -11.33 -1.78 25.48
N ASN A 513 -12.13 -0.71 25.58
CA ASN A 513 -11.64 0.65 25.82
C ASN A 513 -11.73 0.92 27.33
N PHE A 514 -10.61 1.26 27.96
CA PHE A 514 -10.50 1.58 29.39
C PHE A 514 -10.57 3.09 29.68
N GLY A 515 -10.69 3.91 28.63
CA GLY A 515 -10.65 5.37 28.69
C GLY A 515 -9.23 5.91 28.70
N ARG A 516 -9.11 7.24 28.59
CA ARG A 516 -7.83 7.97 28.56
C ARG A 516 -6.87 7.48 27.45
N GLY A 517 -7.42 7.03 26.33
CA GLY A 517 -6.66 6.45 25.23
C GLY A 517 -6.07 5.07 25.49
N ILE A 518 -6.46 4.35 26.56
CA ILE A 518 -5.96 3.00 26.86
C ILE A 518 -6.94 1.95 26.36
N PHE A 519 -6.45 1.04 25.52
CA PHE A 519 -7.20 -0.04 24.91
C PHE A 519 -6.54 -1.38 25.21
N GLY A 520 -7.32 -2.43 25.42
CA GLY A 520 -6.82 -3.78 25.61
C GLY A 520 -7.52 -4.79 24.73
N ARG A 521 -6.82 -5.88 24.43
CA ARG A 521 -7.30 -6.99 23.62
C ARG A 521 -6.77 -8.31 24.16
N ALA A 522 -7.60 -9.34 24.11
CA ALA A 522 -7.22 -10.72 24.31
C ALA A 522 -7.79 -11.57 23.16
N ALA A 523 -6.98 -12.48 22.63
CA ALA A 523 -7.38 -13.36 21.53
C ALA A 523 -6.86 -14.78 21.72
N ALA A 524 -7.60 -15.77 21.21
CA ALA A 524 -7.25 -17.17 21.27
C ALA A 524 -7.76 -17.94 20.05
N GLY A 525 -6.94 -18.83 19.49
CA GLY A 525 -7.30 -19.68 18.37
C GLY A 525 -6.20 -19.77 17.32
N TYR A 526 -6.59 -20.04 16.07
CA TYR A 526 -5.68 -20.18 14.94
C TYR A 526 -5.49 -18.81 14.31
N PHE A 527 -4.30 -18.25 14.46
CA PHE A 527 -3.98 -16.92 13.95
C PHE A 527 -3.49 -16.96 12.51
N GLN A 528 -2.81 -18.03 12.12
CA GLN A 528 -2.36 -18.29 10.75
C GLN A 528 -2.35 -19.79 10.44
N VAL A 529 -2.07 -20.15 9.18
CA VAL A 529 -2.04 -21.55 8.71
C VAL A 529 -1.05 -22.42 9.49
N ASN A 530 0.03 -21.80 9.99
CA ASN A 530 1.13 -22.44 10.71
C ASN A 530 1.08 -22.28 12.24
N TYR A 531 0.33 -21.33 12.80
CA TYR A 531 0.33 -21.07 14.25
C TYR A 531 -1.06 -20.87 14.84
N ALA A 532 -1.22 -21.38 16.06
CA ALA A 532 -2.35 -21.11 16.94
C ALA A 532 -1.85 -20.77 18.34
N GLY A 533 -2.67 -20.13 19.16
CA GLY A 533 -2.31 -19.88 20.55
C GLY A 533 -3.21 -18.88 21.23
N VAL A 534 -2.63 -18.17 22.20
CA VAL A 534 -3.26 -17.09 22.94
C VAL A 534 -2.38 -15.85 22.88
N ALA A 535 -3.00 -14.68 22.79
CA ALA A 535 -2.30 -13.41 22.71
C ALA A 535 -3.04 -12.31 23.45
N GLY A 536 -2.27 -11.32 23.92
CA GLY A 536 -2.78 -10.12 24.57
C GLY A 536 -2.06 -8.88 24.07
N GLU A 537 -2.78 -7.77 23.99
CA GLU A 537 -2.26 -6.47 23.58
C GLU A 537 -2.83 -5.37 24.47
N LEU A 538 -1.98 -4.42 24.87
CA LEU A 538 -2.36 -3.18 25.52
C LEU A 538 -1.83 -2.02 24.67
N LEU A 539 -2.69 -1.08 24.29
CA LEU A 539 -2.34 0.07 23.46
C LEU A 539 -2.71 1.36 24.19
N TRP A 540 -1.75 2.27 24.30
CA TRP A 540 -1.98 3.67 24.60
C TRP A 540 -1.99 4.48 23.30
N TYR A 541 -3.18 4.94 22.90
CA TYR A 541 -3.40 5.76 21.72
C TYR A 541 -4.46 6.84 21.98
N PRO A 542 -4.07 7.97 22.59
CA PRO A 542 -4.97 9.11 22.78
C PRO A 542 -5.49 9.67 21.45
N THR A 543 -6.68 10.23 21.49
CA THR A 543 -7.29 10.97 20.39
C THR A 543 -6.46 12.20 20.04
N CYS A 544 -6.41 12.50 18.73
CA CYS A 544 -5.61 13.58 18.16
C CYS A 544 -4.10 13.49 18.44
N SER A 545 -3.59 12.32 18.82
CA SER A 545 -2.16 12.06 18.96
C SER A 545 -1.57 11.55 17.65
N TYR A 546 -0.40 12.08 17.28
CA TYR A 546 0.45 11.51 16.23
C TYR A 546 1.18 10.25 16.67
N PHE A 547 1.23 9.97 17.99
CA PHE A 547 1.98 8.87 18.57
C PHE A 547 1.09 7.86 19.30
N ALA A 548 1.46 6.59 19.23
CA ALA A 548 0.87 5.52 20.05
C ALA A 548 1.95 4.55 20.54
N LEU A 549 1.71 3.92 21.69
CA LEU A 549 2.59 2.92 22.29
C LEU A 549 1.80 1.66 22.62
N GLY A 550 2.26 0.50 22.14
CA GLY A 550 1.64 -0.79 22.34
C GLY A 550 2.57 -1.80 22.98
N ILE A 551 2.04 -2.68 23.83
CA ILE A 551 2.73 -3.86 24.34
C ILE A 551 1.90 -5.07 23.92
N GLU A 552 2.53 -6.03 23.25
CA GLU A 552 1.91 -7.29 22.81
C GLU A 552 2.72 -8.49 23.29
N GLY A 553 2.04 -9.59 23.62
CA GLY A 553 2.67 -10.87 23.91
C GLY A 553 1.80 -12.03 23.46
N ALA A 554 2.42 -13.11 22.97
CA ALA A 554 1.69 -14.31 22.54
C ALA A 554 2.43 -15.62 22.86
N VAL A 555 1.66 -16.59 23.33
CA VAL A 555 2.08 -17.98 23.50
C VAL A 555 1.44 -18.80 22.38
N LEU A 556 2.27 -19.38 21.53
CA LEU A 556 1.92 -20.01 20.28
C LEU A 556 2.33 -21.49 20.27
N LYS A 557 1.62 -22.28 19.47
CA LYS A 557 1.99 -23.64 19.11
C LYS A 557 1.99 -23.73 17.59
N LYS A 558 3.03 -24.37 17.05
CA LYS A 558 3.09 -24.63 15.62
C LYS A 558 2.12 -25.75 15.25
N ARG A 559 1.38 -25.55 14.17
CA ARG A 559 0.36 -26.48 13.68
C ARG A 559 1.01 -27.65 12.95
N ARG A 560 0.35 -28.80 12.88
CA ARG A 560 0.73 -29.86 11.94
C ARG A 560 0.35 -29.42 10.52
N TYR A 561 1.09 -29.90 9.52
CA TYR A 561 0.80 -29.59 8.11
C TYR A 561 -0.58 -30.08 7.64
N THR A 562 -1.07 -31.16 8.27
CA THR A 562 -2.39 -31.74 8.02
C THR A 562 -3.19 -31.85 9.32
N GLY A 563 -4.51 -31.71 9.21
CA GLY A 563 -5.43 -31.80 10.35
C GLY A 563 -5.40 -30.57 11.27
N LEU A 564 -5.86 -30.77 12.52
CA LEU A 564 -6.05 -29.73 13.54
C LEU A 564 -5.05 -29.84 14.71
N GLY A 565 -4.02 -30.69 14.57
CA GLY A 565 -3.05 -30.98 15.62
C GLY A 565 -1.91 -29.95 15.71
N PHE A 566 -1.09 -30.10 16.75
CA PHE A 566 0.10 -29.29 16.98
C PHE A 566 1.39 -30.12 16.93
N GLN A 567 2.50 -29.44 16.68
CA GLN A 567 3.86 -29.94 16.82
C GLN A 567 4.41 -29.50 18.18
N SER A 568 5.06 -30.42 18.89
CA SER A 568 5.74 -30.13 20.16
C SER A 568 7.19 -29.71 19.97
N GLU A 569 7.77 -30.03 18.82
CA GLU A 569 9.16 -29.80 18.48
C GLU A 569 9.24 -29.11 17.12
N LEU A 570 10.26 -28.26 16.95
CA LEU A 570 10.62 -27.67 15.67
C LEU A 570 11.87 -28.33 15.13
N ARG A 571 11.87 -28.52 13.81
CA ARG A 571 13.09 -28.85 13.10
C ARG A 571 14.06 -27.68 13.18
N ARG A 572 15.33 -27.98 13.37
CA ARG A 572 16.48 -27.12 13.16
C ARG A 572 17.46 -27.87 12.26
N LEU A 573 18.17 -27.14 11.40
CA LEU A 573 19.21 -27.73 10.57
C LEU A 573 20.58 -27.43 11.18
N ASP A 574 21.40 -28.46 11.29
CA ASP A 574 22.82 -28.38 11.64
C ASP A 574 23.61 -28.78 10.38
N GLY A 575 24.03 -27.77 9.61
CA GLY A 575 24.38 -27.92 8.21
C GLY A 575 23.17 -28.38 7.40
N PHE A 576 23.18 -29.65 7.00
CA PHE A 576 22.09 -30.31 6.28
C PHE A 576 21.40 -31.42 7.09
N THR A 577 21.84 -31.63 8.34
CA THR A 577 21.27 -32.66 9.21
C THR A 577 20.09 -32.09 9.97
N GLU A 578 18.98 -32.81 10.00
CA GLU A 578 17.78 -32.40 10.74
C GLU A 578 17.89 -32.80 12.22
N THR A 579 17.73 -31.83 13.12
CA THR A 579 17.55 -32.03 14.56
C THR A 579 16.21 -31.43 15.02
N PHE A 580 15.60 -31.99 16.06
CA PHE A 580 14.30 -31.54 16.57
C PHE A 580 14.45 -31.01 18.00
N HIS A 581 13.87 -29.85 18.28
CA HIS A 581 14.00 -29.14 19.56
C HIS A 581 12.63 -28.77 20.12
N PRO A 582 12.40 -28.87 21.44
CA PRO A 582 11.12 -28.54 22.05
C PRO A 582 10.73 -27.08 21.84
N TYR A 583 9.43 -26.83 21.64
CA TYR A 583 8.89 -25.50 21.34
C TYR A 583 7.61 -25.22 22.14
N SER A 584 7.75 -24.60 23.32
CA SER A 584 6.65 -24.51 24.29
C SER A 584 6.61 -23.26 25.19
N THR A 585 7.59 -22.35 25.10
CA THR A 585 7.67 -21.14 25.96
C THR A 585 6.98 -19.93 25.31
N LEU A 586 7.02 -18.74 25.91
CA LEU A 586 6.53 -17.51 25.27
C LEU A 586 7.35 -17.22 24.00
N GLN A 587 6.74 -17.36 22.82
CA GLN A 587 7.44 -17.23 21.54
C GLN A 587 7.69 -15.78 21.15
N GLN A 588 6.67 -14.92 21.26
CA GLN A 588 6.77 -13.54 20.79
C GLN A 588 6.24 -12.54 21.80
N PHE A 589 6.94 -11.41 21.90
CA PHE A 589 6.50 -10.23 22.63
C PHE A 589 7.14 -8.98 22.04
N PHE A 590 6.40 -7.87 22.03
CA PHE A 590 6.86 -6.62 21.43
C PHE A 590 6.44 -5.41 22.27
N LEU A 591 7.34 -4.45 22.42
CA LEU A 591 7.03 -3.05 22.68
C LEU A 591 7.04 -2.34 21.32
N THR A 592 5.92 -1.73 20.94
CA THR A 592 5.76 -1.08 19.64
C THR A 592 5.45 0.40 19.80
N ALA A 593 6.20 1.24 19.10
CA ALA A 593 5.90 2.65 18.93
C ALA A 593 5.35 2.92 17.53
N TYR A 594 4.33 3.76 17.46
CA TYR A 594 3.71 4.22 16.22
C TYR A 594 3.82 5.74 16.14
N CYS A 595 4.09 6.26 14.95
CA CYS A 595 4.15 7.68 14.64
C CYS A 595 3.46 7.94 13.29
N ASP A 596 2.48 8.83 13.24
CA ASP A 596 1.84 9.29 12.01
C ASP A 596 2.26 10.73 11.71
N ILE A 597 2.65 11.01 10.47
CA ILE A 597 3.15 12.29 9.99
C ILE A 597 2.27 12.70 8.78
N PRO A 598 1.11 13.35 9.02
CA PRO A 598 0.15 13.65 7.97
C PRO A 598 0.66 14.59 6.89
N GLU A 599 1.56 15.51 7.22
CA GLU A 599 2.08 16.55 6.32
C GLU A 599 2.76 15.96 5.08
N ILE A 600 3.45 14.82 5.27
CA ILE A 600 4.06 14.05 4.18
C ILE A 600 3.32 12.73 3.92
N SER A 601 2.23 12.50 4.64
CA SER A 601 1.37 11.33 4.55
C SER A 601 2.17 10.02 4.70
N VAL A 602 2.93 9.94 5.80
CA VAL A 602 3.78 8.81 6.19
C VAL A 602 3.44 8.34 7.61
N ALA A 603 3.37 7.03 7.82
CA ALA A 603 3.31 6.44 9.14
C ALA A 603 4.52 5.53 9.38
N ALA A 604 5.12 5.62 10.56
CA ALA A 604 6.22 4.79 11.00
C ALA A 604 5.79 3.89 12.18
N LYS A 605 6.31 2.67 12.19
CA LYS A 605 6.10 1.68 13.24
C LYS A 605 7.44 1.04 13.61
N ALA A 606 7.75 0.98 14.89
CA ALA A 606 8.96 0.36 15.41
C ALA A 606 8.58 -0.63 16.50
N SER A 607 8.79 -1.93 16.26
CA SER A 607 8.49 -3.02 17.19
C SER A 607 9.80 -3.62 17.71
N ILE A 608 10.01 -3.60 19.01
CA ILE A 608 11.22 -4.12 19.68
C ILE A 608 10.82 -5.27 20.60
N GLY A 609 11.50 -6.41 20.49
CA GLY A 609 11.20 -7.56 21.34
C GLY A 609 11.76 -8.87 20.80
N GLN A 610 11.03 -9.96 21.02
CA GLN A 610 11.42 -11.31 20.63
C GLN A 610 10.53 -11.86 19.52
N PHE A 611 11.17 -12.49 18.54
CA PHE A 611 10.58 -13.10 17.36
C PHE A 611 10.45 -14.63 17.54
N LEU A 612 9.77 -15.30 16.60
CA LEU A 612 9.38 -16.71 16.74
C LEU A 612 10.55 -17.68 16.90
N ALA A 613 11.72 -17.37 16.33
CA ALA A 613 12.92 -18.20 16.43
C ALA A 613 13.72 -17.92 17.71
N TYR A 614 13.12 -17.21 18.68
CA TYR A 614 13.71 -16.74 19.93
C TYR A 614 14.80 -15.67 19.76
N ASP A 615 14.98 -15.15 18.54
CA ASP A 615 15.85 -14.02 18.27
C ASP A 615 15.22 -12.72 18.77
N ARG A 616 16.07 -11.82 19.28
CA ARG A 616 15.69 -10.53 19.84
C ARG A 616 16.18 -9.41 18.96
N GLY A 617 15.35 -8.40 18.76
CA GLY A 617 15.71 -7.26 17.94
C GLY A 617 14.58 -6.28 17.71
N ALA A 618 14.68 -5.58 16.60
CA ALA A 618 13.75 -4.52 16.22
C ALA A 618 13.30 -4.68 14.77
N ARG A 619 12.01 -4.41 14.53
CA ARG A 619 11.41 -4.26 13.21
C ARG A 619 10.98 -2.82 13.02
N PHE A 620 11.40 -2.22 11.91
CA PHE A 620 11.01 -0.89 11.48
C PHE A 620 10.16 -1.00 10.23
N GLU A 621 9.01 -0.35 10.23
CA GLU A 621 8.09 -0.30 9.09
C GLU A 621 7.76 1.17 8.80
N MET A 622 7.80 1.53 7.52
CA MET A 622 7.45 2.86 7.05
C MET A 622 6.40 2.73 5.95
N THR A 623 5.27 3.41 6.12
CA THR A 623 4.10 3.33 5.26
C THR A 623 3.79 4.69 4.66
N ARG A 624 3.87 4.81 3.33
CA ARG A 624 3.33 5.93 2.58
C ARG A 624 1.87 5.66 2.24
N TYR A 625 0.98 6.61 2.51
CA TYR A 625 -0.46 6.46 2.30
C TYR A 625 -1.05 7.53 1.37
N PHE A 626 -1.80 7.13 0.34
CA PHE A 626 -2.29 8.05 -0.69
C PHE A 626 -3.79 8.32 -0.58
N THR A 627 -4.25 9.45 -1.12
CA THR A 627 -5.66 9.89 -1.04
C THR A 627 -6.62 8.87 -1.66
N SER A 628 -6.18 8.11 -2.67
CA SER A 628 -6.91 6.96 -3.22
C SER A 628 -7.19 5.85 -2.20
N GLY A 629 -6.40 5.79 -1.12
CA GLY A 629 -6.36 4.73 -0.11
C GLY A 629 -5.28 3.68 -0.36
N LEU A 630 -4.47 3.82 -1.42
CA LEU A 630 -3.26 3.00 -1.61
C LEU A 630 -2.31 3.19 -0.41
N ASN A 631 -1.81 2.09 0.16
CA ASN A 631 -0.71 2.13 1.11
C ASN A 631 0.47 1.32 0.58
N ILE A 632 1.66 1.91 0.66
CA ILE A 632 2.94 1.26 0.33
C ILE A 632 3.77 1.21 1.60
N THR A 633 4.09 0.02 2.07
CA THR A 633 4.89 -0.18 3.29
C THR A 633 6.21 -0.85 2.93
N ALA A 634 7.31 -0.33 3.45
CA ALA A 634 8.61 -1.00 3.43
C ALA A 634 9.02 -1.35 4.87
N TRP A 635 9.70 -2.48 5.06
CA TRP A 635 10.19 -2.88 6.37
C TRP A 635 11.62 -3.41 6.35
N ILE A 636 12.25 -3.33 7.52
CA ILE A 636 13.48 -4.03 7.87
C ILE A 636 13.38 -4.56 9.29
N THR A 637 13.76 -5.82 9.50
CA THR A 637 13.91 -6.44 10.81
C THR A 637 15.38 -6.79 11.03
N ILE A 638 15.93 -6.28 12.13
CA ILE A 638 17.31 -6.49 12.56
C ILE A 638 17.25 -7.18 13.91
N THR A 639 17.83 -8.39 14.00
CA THR A 639 17.85 -9.19 15.23
C THR A 639 19.25 -9.74 15.50
N ASP A 640 19.43 -10.34 16.66
CA ASP A 640 20.64 -11.08 17.06
C ASP A 640 20.75 -12.47 16.41
N ALA A 641 19.80 -12.84 15.52
CA ALA A 641 19.83 -14.09 14.80
C ALA A 641 21.06 -14.21 13.89
N TYR A 642 21.75 -15.34 13.98
CA TYR A 642 22.87 -15.67 13.10
C TYR A 642 22.39 -16.54 11.91
N ASP A 643 21.74 -15.90 10.93
CA ASP A 643 21.37 -16.49 9.64
C ASP A 643 22.26 -15.87 8.56
N VAL A 644 23.19 -16.64 7.99
CA VAL A 644 24.15 -16.12 7.01
C VAL A 644 23.57 -16.32 5.61
N MET A 645 23.71 -15.34 4.72
CA MET A 645 23.36 -15.41 3.29
C MET A 645 24.42 -14.71 2.45
N HIS A 646 24.98 -15.42 1.44
CA HIS A 646 26.07 -14.92 0.59
C HIS A 646 27.25 -14.31 1.39
N GLY A 647 27.63 -14.95 2.50
CA GLY A 647 28.76 -14.52 3.33
C GLY A 647 28.48 -13.36 4.31
N ALA A 648 27.24 -12.85 4.39
CA ALA A 648 26.85 -11.80 5.33
C ALA A 648 25.62 -12.21 6.16
N VAL A 649 25.46 -11.62 7.34
CA VAL A 649 24.26 -11.83 8.16
C VAL A 649 23.02 -11.28 7.45
N TYR A 650 21.97 -12.10 7.38
CA TYR A 650 20.71 -11.78 6.76
C TYR A 650 19.83 -10.94 7.69
N PHE A 651 19.34 -9.81 7.17
CA PHE A 651 18.26 -9.04 7.78
C PHE A 651 17.01 -9.15 6.93
N ASN A 652 15.88 -9.47 7.59
CA ASN A 652 14.59 -9.56 6.95
C ASN A 652 14.18 -8.18 6.45
N LYS A 653 13.83 -8.07 5.18
CA LYS A 653 13.38 -6.83 4.56
C LYS A 653 12.41 -7.13 3.45
N GLY A 654 11.53 -6.19 3.15
CA GLY A 654 10.53 -6.36 2.10
C GLY A 654 9.62 -5.15 1.95
N ILE A 655 8.65 -5.32 1.05
CA ILE A 655 7.68 -4.30 0.67
C ILE A 655 6.28 -4.93 0.65
N SER A 656 5.26 -4.17 1.05
CA SER A 656 3.87 -4.53 0.88
C SER A 656 3.05 -3.39 0.27
N ILE A 657 2.00 -3.78 -0.43
CA ILE A 657 1.05 -2.89 -1.08
C ILE A 657 -0.34 -3.28 -0.58
N GLU A 658 -1.08 -2.28 -0.11
CA GLU A 658 -2.51 -2.39 0.20
C GLU A 658 -3.28 -1.53 -0.80
N LEU A 659 -4.14 -2.16 -1.60
CA LEU A 659 -4.94 -1.49 -2.63
C LEU A 659 -6.43 -1.57 -2.27
N PRO A 660 -7.16 -0.44 -2.20
CA PRO A 660 -8.61 -0.45 -2.01
C PRO A 660 -9.32 -1.10 -3.20
N LEU A 661 -10.18 -2.07 -2.91
CA LEU A 661 -10.91 -2.80 -3.95
C LEU A 661 -12.06 -2.00 -4.53
N ASP A 662 -12.54 -0.98 -3.82
CA ASP A 662 -13.59 -0.14 -4.37
C ASP A 662 -13.10 0.73 -5.53
N LEU A 663 -11.81 0.92 -5.76
CA LEU A 663 -11.33 1.56 -6.98
C LEU A 663 -11.89 0.88 -8.24
N PHE A 664 -12.35 -0.37 -8.13
CA PHE A 664 -12.96 -1.17 -9.18
C PHE A 664 -14.49 -1.35 -9.03
N PHE A 665 -15.16 -0.67 -8.09
CA PHE A 665 -16.59 -0.82 -7.81
C PHE A 665 -17.36 0.50 -7.99
N LYS A 666 -18.66 0.38 -8.31
CA LYS A 666 -19.62 1.49 -8.39
C LYS A 666 -20.07 2.06 -7.05
N CYS A 667 -19.67 1.43 -5.95
CA CYS A 667 -19.96 1.86 -4.59
C CYS A 667 -18.67 1.97 -3.77
N SER A 668 -18.71 2.77 -2.72
CA SER A 668 -17.65 2.86 -1.72
C SER A 668 -17.53 1.56 -0.95
N SER A 669 -16.30 1.13 -0.71
CA SER A 669 -16.04 -0.03 0.14
C SER A 669 -14.76 0.16 0.94
N ARG A 670 -14.77 -0.40 2.14
CA ARG A 670 -13.57 -0.49 2.98
C ARG A 670 -12.71 -1.70 2.61
N ARG A 671 -13.15 -2.56 1.68
CA ARG A 671 -12.40 -3.78 1.30
C ARG A 671 -11.07 -3.44 0.63
N VAL A 672 -10.02 -4.17 0.99
CA VAL A 672 -8.66 -3.99 0.46
C VAL A 672 -8.09 -5.32 -0.04
N TRP A 673 -7.21 -5.25 -1.02
CA TRP A 673 -6.34 -6.33 -1.44
C TRP A 673 -4.93 -6.04 -0.94
N ASN A 674 -4.29 -7.05 -0.35
CA ASN A 674 -2.98 -6.95 0.28
C ASN A 674 -2.01 -7.90 -0.40
N TYR A 675 -0.84 -7.39 -0.76
CA TYR A 675 0.27 -8.18 -1.28
C TYR A 675 1.57 -7.76 -0.60
N ALA A 676 2.38 -8.73 -0.19
CA ALA A 676 3.65 -8.49 0.50
C ALA A 676 4.73 -9.41 -0.06
N LEU A 677 5.93 -8.87 -0.23
CA LEU A 677 7.08 -9.60 -0.73
C LEU A 677 8.30 -9.32 0.16
N ALA A 678 8.78 -10.36 0.83
CA ALA A 678 10.08 -10.34 1.51
C ALA A 678 11.21 -10.66 0.52
N ALA A 679 12.41 -10.16 0.82
CA ALA A 679 13.61 -10.44 0.02
C ALA A 679 13.88 -11.94 -0.11
N TRP A 680 13.81 -12.65 1.01
CA TRP A 680 13.96 -14.10 1.11
C TRP A 680 13.01 -14.65 2.16
N LEU A 681 12.47 -15.86 1.90
CA LEU A 681 11.75 -16.63 2.91
C LEU A 681 12.79 -17.25 3.86
N ARG A 682 12.85 -16.72 5.09
CA ARG A 682 13.84 -17.04 6.13
C ARG A 682 13.18 -17.04 7.50
N ASP A 683 13.82 -17.66 8.48
CA ASP A 683 13.31 -17.77 9.86
C ASP A 683 13.67 -16.56 10.74
N ALA A 684 14.76 -15.84 10.40
CA ALA A 684 15.22 -14.67 11.16
C ALA A 684 14.18 -13.52 11.15
N GLY A 685 13.86 -13.00 12.34
CA GLY A 685 12.92 -11.90 12.51
C GLY A 685 11.48 -12.23 12.13
N ALA A 686 11.10 -13.52 12.11
CA ALA A 686 9.75 -13.97 11.79
C ALA A 686 8.78 -13.73 12.97
N PHE A 687 7.56 -13.27 12.69
CA PHE A 687 6.50 -13.02 13.68
C PHE A 687 5.12 -13.38 13.12
N ILE A 688 4.12 -13.49 14.01
CA ILE A 688 2.73 -13.79 13.64
C ILE A 688 1.81 -12.67 14.14
N THR A 689 0.96 -12.16 13.26
CA THR A 689 -0.16 -11.28 13.64
C THR A 689 -1.20 -12.07 14.45
N THR A 690 -1.56 -11.61 15.65
CA THR A 690 -2.38 -12.39 16.59
C THR A 690 -3.85 -11.98 16.66
N GLY A 691 -4.51 -11.83 15.51
CA GLY A 691 -5.91 -11.37 15.40
C GLY A 691 -5.98 -9.95 14.82
N LYS A 692 -7.01 -9.17 15.17
CA LYS A 692 -7.11 -7.75 14.74
C LYS A 692 -6.38 -6.86 15.74
N PRO A 693 -5.22 -6.28 15.41
CA PRO A 693 -4.48 -5.47 16.37
C PRO A 693 -5.19 -4.15 16.64
N LEU A 694 -4.98 -3.59 17.84
CA LEU A 694 -5.72 -2.42 18.31
C LEU A 694 -5.37 -1.17 17.51
N PHE A 695 -4.09 -0.97 17.20
CA PHE A 695 -3.64 0.24 16.51
C PHE A 695 -4.29 0.35 15.12
N GLU A 696 -4.19 -0.69 14.29
CA GLU A 696 -4.76 -0.70 12.95
C GLU A 696 -6.29 -0.61 12.98
N THR A 697 -6.95 -1.22 13.98
CA THR A 697 -8.41 -1.14 14.16
C THR A 697 -8.86 0.29 14.44
N ILE A 698 -8.19 0.99 15.36
CA ILE A 698 -8.55 2.34 15.77
C ILE A 698 -8.10 3.37 14.72
N ASN A 699 -6.87 3.24 14.20
CA ASN A 699 -6.31 4.14 13.20
C ASN A 699 -7.17 4.17 11.94
N ARG A 700 -7.72 3.03 11.51
CA ARG A 700 -8.61 2.98 10.33
C ARG A 700 -9.93 3.76 10.49
N GLU A 701 -10.36 4.04 11.72
CA GLU A 701 -11.50 4.93 11.98
C GLU A 701 -11.07 6.39 12.20
N ARG A 702 -9.79 6.64 12.45
CA ARG A 702 -9.22 7.95 12.82
C ARG A 702 -8.42 8.62 11.69
N ARG A 703 -8.12 7.87 10.63
CA ARG A 703 -7.28 8.30 9.52
C ARG A 703 -8.16 8.88 8.42
N TRP A 704 -7.70 9.98 7.83
CA TRP A 704 -8.28 10.75 6.72
C TRP A 704 -9.39 11.71 7.10
#